data_AF-A0A1F8R7Q8-F1
#
_entry.id   AF-A0A1F8R7Q8-F1
#
_cell.length_a   1.000
_cell.length_b   1.000
_cell.length_c   1.000
_cell.angle_alpha   90.00
_cell.angle_beta   90.00
_cell.angle_gamma   90.00
#
_symmetry.space_group_name_H-M   'P 1'
#
loop_
_entity.id
_entity.type
_entity.pdbx_description
1 polymer ?
#
loop_
_entity_poly.entity_id
_entity_poly.type
_entity_poly.pdbx_seq_one_letter_code
_entity_poly.pdbx_strand_id
1 'polypeptide(L)'
;MERYICIHGHFYQPPRENAWLEYVEWQDSAYPYHDWNERITTESYMPNTCSRILDGDGFITRIVSNYARISFNFGPTLLAWLEKEAPEVYRAIIDADKQSMESFSGHGSALAQAYNHIIMPLANRRDKYSQVIWGIRDFQYRFGRAPEGMWLPETAVDLETLDIMAEMGIRFTILAPHQAGRVRRIGTERWKSVADASIDTTRPYLVRLPSGKKINVFFYDGPISQAVAFQDVLKSGDQFANRLVGAFRADSDRPQLVHIATDGETYGHHHRFADMALAFALHHIESNKLARLTNYGEYLEKHPPAHQVEIIEKTSWSCVHGIDRWWSDDGCNTGGHPGWNQKWRTPLRNSFDWLRDSLAGKCEEKARQFLKDPWAARDDYIDVILDRSPDSVTKFLNKHAGHDLNEGEKIAVLKLMELQRHAMLMYTSCGWFFDELSRPEPVQVIQYAGRVVQLAQELFGDDVEESFLKLLEQARSNIPEQGDGRRIYEHLVRPAMIDLTKVAAHYAVSSIFEEYSQETGVYCYRINNEDRQTTDCGKSKLAVGRARVTSEITGETAVLSFGVFHFGGHVINAGVRSYRGEEAYRAMVQETIQSCATADFPEVIRLLDRHFGSTAYSLKSLFRDEQRKVLGYILESTMSEIETAYRQLYEYHYPPMRFLSELGGPVPKAFHSAAELILNIDLHRAVNSETIDAGVVRNLVETAASWQVDLDTVGIGYDFKENLERMMVEQVAAPGDADNLKKVLDAVALARRLPFPVDLWKVQNLYWGMLQSVYPEFKRKAGGGDQPAGAWVKDFGALGEQLSIRVG
;
A
#
# COMPACT_ATOMS: atom_id res chain seq x y z
N MET A 1 37.81 5.88 -20.98
CA MET A 1 36.57 5.21 -21.43
C MET A 1 35.45 5.64 -20.51
N GLU A 2 34.37 6.21 -21.04
CA GLU A 2 33.25 6.66 -20.21
C GLU A 2 32.34 5.48 -19.87
N ARG A 3 32.20 5.22 -18.56
CA ARG A 3 31.44 4.10 -18.01
C ARG A 3 30.34 4.66 -17.13
N TYR A 4 29.10 4.33 -17.45
CA TYR A 4 27.91 4.79 -16.75
C TYR A 4 27.12 3.62 -16.17
N ILE A 5 26.59 3.78 -14.96
CA ILE A 5 25.71 2.81 -14.30
C ILE A 5 24.38 3.48 -13.99
N CYS A 6 23.28 2.79 -14.31
CA CYS A 6 21.92 3.17 -13.90
C CYS A 6 21.20 1.94 -13.35
N ILE A 7 20.62 2.03 -12.16
CA ILE A 7 19.76 0.99 -11.60
C ILE A 7 18.33 1.51 -11.68
N HIS A 8 17.39 0.68 -12.13
CA HIS A 8 15.97 1.01 -12.12
C HIS A 8 15.18 0.12 -11.16
N GLY A 9 14.50 0.74 -10.19
CA GLY A 9 13.55 0.06 -9.31
C GLY A 9 12.10 0.39 -9.67
N HIS A 10 11.31 -0.64 -9.97
CA HIS A 10 9.87 -0.54 -10.20
C HIS A 10 9.11 -0.82 -8.89
N PHE A 11 8.63 0.21 -8.20
CA PHE A 11 7.95 0.07 -6.90
C PHE A 11 6.45 0.11 -7.08
N TYR A 12 5.75 -0.96 -6.69
CA TYR A 12 4.33 -1.09 -6.92
C TYR A 12 3.70 -2.12 -5.98
N GLN A 13 2.52 -1.78 -5.47
CA GLN A 13 1.60 -2.73 -4.84
C GLN A 13 0.32 -2.82 -5.65
N PRO A 14 -0.29 -4.02 -5.78
CA PRO A 14 -1.66 -4.11 -6.25
C PRO A 14 -2.54 -3.14 -5.46
N PRO A 15 -3.47 -2.42 -6.11
CA PRO A 15 -4.55 -1.74 -5.41
C PRO A 15 -5.22 -2.75 -4.48
N ARG A 16 -5.36 -2.40 -3.20
CA ARG A 16 -5.93 -3.24 -2.14
C ARG A 16 -7.13 -2.58 -1.47
N GLU A 17 -7.46 -1.38 -1.93
CA GLU A 17 -8.55 -0.57 -1.42
C GLU A 17 -9.88 -1.27 -1.70
N ASN A 18 -10.74 -1.34 -0.68
CA ASN A 18 -12.11 -1.77 -0.86
C ASN A 18 -12.79 -0.81 -1.85
N ALA A 19 -13.38 -1.36 -2.93
CA ALA A 19 -13.90 -0.59 -4.07
C ALA A 19 -15.05 0.38 -3.73
N TRP A 20 -15.60 0.31 -2.52
CA TRP A 20 -16.66 1.19 -2.03
C TRP A 20 -16.21 2.13 -0.91
N LEU A 21 -15.08 1.85 -0.25
CA LEU A 21 -14.57 2.65 0.87
C LEU A 21 -13.37 3.52 0.47
N GLU A 22 -12.69 3.21 -0.63
CA GLU A 22 -11.39 3.81 -1.02
C GLU A 22 -10.36 3.72 0.13
N TYR A 23 -10.37 2.58 0.83
CA TYR A 23 -9.53 2.32 2.00
C TYR A 23 -9.05 0.87 2.03
N VAL A 24 -7.80 0.65 2.43
CA VAL A 24 -7.22 -0.68 2.62
C VAL A 24 -7.61 -1.17 4.02
N GLU A 25 -8.55 -2.10 4.10
CA GLU A 25 -8.97 -2.69 5.37
C GLU A 25 -7.89 -3.61 5.97
N TRP A 26 -7.93 -3.84 7.29
CA TRP A 26 -6.98 -4.70 8.01
C TRP A 26 -6.73 -6.06 7.32
N GLN A 27 -5.46 -6.47 7.22
CA GLN A 27 -5.05 -7.74 6.63
C GLN A 27 -4.25 -8.61 7.61
N ASP A 28 -4.85 -9.68 8.13
CA ASP A 28 -4.24 -10.56 9.15
C ASP A 28 -2.86 -11.11 8.79
N SER A 29 -2.60 -11.35 7.51
CA SER A 29 -1.32 -11.87 7.04
C SER A 29 -0.18 -10.84 7.06
N ALA A 30 -0.48 -9.57 7.33
CA ALA A 30 0.50 -8.50 7.44
C ALA A 30 1.07 -8.31 8.87
N TYR A 31 0.61 -9.09 9.85
CA TYR A 31 1.05 -9.00 11.25
C TYR A 31 2.58 -8.81 11.39
N PRO A 32 3.05 -7.85 12.22
CA PRO A 32 2.28 -7.02 13.17
C PRO A 32 1.65 -5.76 12.57
N TYR A 33 1.83 -5.52 11.27
CA TYR A 33 1.33 -4.33 10.58
C TYR A 33 -0.16 -4.43 10.27
N HIS A 34 -0.79 -3.27 10.06
CA HIS A 34 -2.20 -3.13 9.70
C HIS A 34 -2.54 -3.87 8.39
N ASP A 35 -1.72 -3.64 7.37
CA ASP A 35 -1.89 -4.21 6.05
C ASP A 35 -0.54 -4.39 5.31
N TRP A 36 -0.59 -5.02 4.13
CA TRP A 36 0.62 -5.31 3.36
C TRP A 36 1.31 -4.06 2.79
N ASN A 37 0.60 -2.95 2.54
CA ASN A 37 1.23 -1.72 2.11
C ASN A 37 2.07 -1.13 3.23
N GLU A 38 1.57 -1.12 4.48
CA GLU A 38 2.33 -0.67 5.65
C GLU A 38 3.56 -1.54 5.90
N ARG A 39 3.38 -2.88 5.84
CA ARG A 39 4.48 -3.83 6.01
C ARG A 39 5.60 -3.61 4.99
N ILE A 40 5.25 -3.55 3.70
CA ILE A 40 6.25 -3.39 2.62
C ILE A 40 6.85 -1.99 2.63
N THR A 41 6.09 -0.97 3.04
CA THR A 41 6.62 0.37 3.28
C THR A 41 7.72 0.32 4.33
N THR A 42 7.47 -0.36 5.45
CA THR A 42 8.47 -0.50 6.52
C THR A 42 9.67 -1.34 6.11
N GLU A 43 9.45 -2.41 5.35
CA GLU A 43 10.50 -3.36 4.96
C GLU A 43 11.31 -2.91 3.73
N SER A 44 10.79 -2.01 2.88
CA SER A 44 11.42 -1.62 1.61
C SER A 44 11.39 -0.11 1.33
N TYR A 45 10.20 0.50 1.22
CA TYR A 45 10.10 1.87 0.68
C TYR A 45 10.75 2.89 1.60
N MET A 46 10.45 2.80 2.90
CA MET A 46 11.00 3.66 3.93
C MET A 46 12.53 3.46 4.06
N PRO A 47 13.09 2.23 4.20
CA PRO A 47 14.54 2.01 4.23
C PRO A 47 15.33 2.63 3.08
N ASN A 48 14.79 2.62 1.85
CA ASN A 48 15.48 3.19 0.69
C ASN A 48 15.56 4.73 0.70
N THR A 49 14.72 5.42 1.48
CA THR A 49 14.80 6.88 1.66
C THR A 49 16.03 7.30 2.48
N CYS A 50 16.50 6.43 3.37
CA CYS A 50 17.63 6.67 4.25
C CYS A 50 18.33 5.35 4.59
N SER A 51 18.99 4.76 3.61
CA SER A 51 19.71 3.51 3.78
C SER A 51 21.09 3.73 4.42
N ARG A 52 21.54 2.75 5.21
CA ARG A 52 22.77 2.85 6.02
C ARG A 52 23.97 2.31 5.27
N ILE A 53 25.09 3.00 5.42
CA ILE A 53 26.41 2.51 5.03
C ILE A 53 27.20 2.23 6.31
N LEU A 54 27.61 0.98 6.49
CA LEU A 54 28.34 0.52 7.66
C LEU A 54 29.86 0.49 7.39
N ASP A 55 30.67 0.66 8.44
CA ASP A 55 32.10 0.33 8.43
C ASP A 55 32.36 -1.15 8.76
N GLY A 56 33.64 -1.53 8.81
CA GLY A 56 34.07 -2.90 9.09
C GLY A 56 33.73 -3.41 10.50
N ASP A 57 33.41 -2.51 11.43
CA ASP A 57 32.98 -2.87 12.79
C ASP A 57 31.44 -2.91 12.93
N GLY A 58 30.71 -2.65 11.83
CA GLY A 58 29.25 -2.63 11.82
C GLY A 58 28.64 -1.30 12.29
N PHE A 59 29.40 -0.21 12.33
CA PHE A 59 28.88 1.10 12.68
C PHE A 59 28.44 1.89 11.45
N ILE A 60 27.29 2.54 11.56
CA ILE A 60 26.75 3.49 10.59
C ILE A 60 27.71 4.69 10.49
N THR A 61 28.25 4.87 9.30
CA THR A 61 29.10 6.02 8.94
C THR A 61 28.36 7.02 8.08
N ARG A 62 27.32 6.59 7.36
CA ARG A 62 26.48 7.44 6.51
C ARG A 62 25.07 6.89 6.45
N ILE A 63 24.12 7.81 6.25
CA ILE A 63 22.74 7.52 5.90
C ILE A 63 22.44 8.26 4.59
N VAL A 64 21.99 7.55 3.56
CA VAL A 64 21.84 8.07 2.18
C VAL A 64 20.50 7.68 1.57
N SER A 65 19.94 8.53 0.71
CA SER A 65 18.79 8.15 -0.12
C SER A 65 19.26 7.34 -1.32
N ASN A 66 18.74 6.11 -1.46
CA ASN A 66 18.96 5.31 -2.67
C ASN A 66 18.21 5.93 -3.84
N TYR A 67 16.99 6.41 -3.63
CA TYR A 67 16.16 7.05 -4.66
C TYR A 67 16.84 8.21 -5.36
N ALA A 68 17.64 9.01 -4.63
CA ALA A 68 18.37 10.14 -5.22
C ALA A 68 19.50 9.72 -6.18
N ARG A 69 19.87 8.43 -6.19
CA ARG A 69 21.06 7.89 -6.86
C ARG A 69 20.75 6.80 -7.88
N ILE A 70 19.50 6.34 -7.95
CA ILE A 70 18.99 5.38 -8.93
C ILE A 70 17.88 6.01 -9.76
N SER A 71 17.48 5.38 -10.86
CA SER A 71 16.20 5.65 -11.51
C SER A 71 15.10 4.82 -10.83
N PHE A 72 13.88 5.34 -10.76
CA PHE A 72 12.78 4.61 -10.16
C PHE A 72 11.43 5.02 -10.75
N ASN A 73 10.41 4.19 -10.56
CA ASN A 73 9.03 4.62 -10.65
C ASN A 73 8.27 4.09 -9.43
N PHE A 74 7.25 4.83 -9.00
CA PHE A 74 6.25 4.31 -8.06
C PHE A 74 4.90 4.26 -8.77
N GLY A 75 4.12 3.21 -8.50
CA GLY A 75 2.75 3.11 -8.99
C GLY A 75 1.85 4.23 -8.43
N PRO A 76 0.98 4.86 -9.23
CA PRO A 76 0.12 5.95 -8.77
C PRO A 76 -0.78 5.59 -7.58
N THR A 77 -1.33 4.38 -7.54
CA THR A 77 -2.17 3.91 -6.42
C THR A 77 -1.38 3.78 -5.13
N LEU A 78 -0.13 3.29 -5.21
CA LEU A 78 0.77 3.24 -4.06
C LEU A 78 1.17 4.65 -3.59
N LEU A 79 1.43 5.59 -4.51
CA LEU A 79 1.74 6.98 -4.13
C LEU A 79 0.55 7.66 -3.43
N ALA A 80 -0.68 7.41 -3.89
CA ALA A 80 -1.88 7.91 -3.23
C ALA A 80 -2.03 7.36 -1.79
N TRP A 81 -1.74 6.07 -1.58
CA TRP A 81 -1.72 5.47 -0.25
C TRP A 81 -0.62 6.07 0.63
N LEU A 82 0.62 6.17 0.12
CA LEU A 82 1.76 6.73 0.85
C LEU A 82 1.53 8.20 1.25
N GLU A 83 0.90 9.00 0.40
CA GLU A 83 0.60 10.40 0.67
C GLU A 83 -0.28 10.57 1.92
N LYS A 84 -1.21 9.63 2.15
CA LYS A 84 -2.13 9.64 3.28
C LYS A 84 -1.57 8.92 4.51
N GLU A 85 -1.09 7.69 4.33
CA GLU A 85 -0.76 6.78 5.43
C GLU A 85 0.73 6.82 5.82
N ALA A 86 1.63 7.30 4.93
CA ALA A 86 3.07 7.44 5.20
C ALA A 86 3.67 8.75 4.63
N PRO A 87 3.14 9.94 5.02
CA PRO A 87 3.44 11.21 4.36
C PRO A 87 4.92 11.61 4.38
N GLU A 88 5.68 11.17 5.39
CA GLU A 88 7.13 11.40 5.46
C GLU A 88 7.89 10.64 4.37
N VAL A 89 7.54 9.36 4.14
CA VAL A 89 8.12 8.52 3.08
C VAL A 89 7.77 9.08 1.71
N TYR A 90 6.50 9.45 1.51
CA TYR A 90 6.03 10.09 0.29
C TYR A 90 6.83 11.35 -0.07
N ARG A 91 7.00 12.27 0.89
CA ARG A 91 7.80 13.49 0.68
C ARG A 91 9.26 13.17 0.38
N ALA A 92 9.86 12.21 1.09
CA ALA A 92 11.24 11.81 0.86
C ALA A 92 11.46 11.24 -0.56
N ILE A 93 10.49 10.52 -1.14
CA ILE A 93 10.54 10.04 -2.53
C ILE A 93 10.52 11.22 -3.51
N ILE A 94 9.64 12.20 -3.30
CA ILE A 94 9.55 13.40 -4.16
C ILE A 94 10.83 14.23 -4.07
N ASP A 95 11.35 14.44 -2.85
CA ASP A 95 12.57 15.20 -2.64
C ASP A 95 13.80 14.49 -3.19
N ALA A 96 13.81 13.14 -3.22
CA ALA A 96 14.87 12.39 -3.87
C ALA A 96 14.93 12.63 -5.39
N ASP A 97 13.79 12.81 -6.06
CA ASP A 97 13.77 13.21 -7.49
C ASP A 97 14.37 14.61 -7.70
N LYS A 98 14.06 15.57 -6.81
CA LYS A 98 14.65 16.91 -6.86
C LYS A 98 16.17 16.88 -6.62
N GLN A 99 16.63 16.12 -5.62
CA GLN A 99 18.05 15.92 -5.34
C GLN A 99 18.79 15.28 -6.53
N SER A 100 18.13 14.36 -7.22
CA SER A 100 18.74 13.70 -8.37
C SER A 100 18.87 14.64 -9.58
N MET A 101 17.96 15.60 -9.76
CA MET A 101 18.12 16.67 -10.77
C MET A 101 19.38 17.51 -10.55
N GLU A 102 19.76 17.78 -9.29
CA GLU A 102 21.01 18.49 -8.96
C GLU A 102 22.25 17.67 -9.35
N SER A 103 22.14 16.33 -9.25
CA SER A 103 23.24 15.39 -9.50
C SER A 103 23.36 14.97 -10.97
N PHE A 104 22.26 15.00 -11.72
CA PHE A 104 22.16 14.43 -13.07
C PHE A 104 21.79 15.48 -14.14
N SER A 105 22.49 16.61 -14.14
CA SER A 105 22.39 17.64 -15.18
C SER A 105 20.97 18.18 -15.40
N GLY A 106 20.15 18.26 -14.34
CA GLY A 106 18.76 18.71 -14.40
C GLY A 106 17.73 17.62 -14.71
N HIS A 107 18.15 16.37 -14.93
CA HIS A 107 17.26 15.24 -15.15
C HIS A 107 16.87 14.57 -13.84
N GLY A 108 15.57 14.42 -13.59
CA GLY A 108 15.07 13.69 -12.43
C GLY A 108 15.06 12.18 -12.64
N SER A 109 15.15 11.44 -11.55
CA SER A 109 15.25 9.97 -11.52
C SER A 109 13.91 9.26 -11.64
N ALA A 110 12.83 9.92 -11.20
CA ALA A 110 11.48 9.40 -11.21
C ALA A 110 10.92 9.32 -12.65
N LEU A 111 10.29 8.19 -12.97
CA LEU A 111 9.54 7.97 -14.21
C LEU A 111 8.04 7.88 -13.90
N ALA A 112 7.21 8.27 -14.87
CA ALA A 112 5.77 8.01 -14.81
C ALA A 112 5.48 6.51 -14.99
N GLN A 113 4.24 6.10 -14.72
CA GLN A 113 3.75 4.75 -14.99
C GLN A 113 2.38 4.83 -15.65
N ALA A 114 2.03 3.87 -16.51
CA ALA A 114 0.63 3.70 -16.89
C ALA A 114 -0.24 3.47 -15.64
N TYR A 115 -1.31 4.26 -15.51
CA TYR A 115 -1.88 4.60 -14.20
C TYR A 115 -2.33 3.40 -13.32
N ASN A 116 -3.19 2.53 -13.84
CA ASN A 116 -3.77 1.39 -13.10
C ASN A 116 -2.95 0.10 -13.20
N HIS A 117 -1.70 0.17 -13.69
CA HIS A 117 -0.88 -1.02 -13.91
C HIS A 117 -1.57 -2.08 -14.82
N ILE A 118 -2.32 -1.62 -15.82
CA ILE A 118 -2.96 -2.48 -16.83
C ILE A 118 -1.95 -2.95 -17.88
N ILE A 119 -2.10 -4.19 -18.36
CA ILE A 119 -1.32 -4.70 -19.49
C ILE A 119 -1.73 -3.96 -20.76
N MET A 120 -0.97 -2.92 -21.10
CA MET A 120 -1.30 -1.98 -22.17
C MET A 120 -1.60 -2.67 -23.50
N PRO A 121 -0.82 -3.65 -23.99
CA PRO A 121 -1.13 -4.34 -25.26
C PRO A 121 -2.45 -5.11 -25.29
N LEU A 122 -3.04 -5.41 -24.13
CA LEU A 122 -4.34 -6.07 -24.01
C LEU A 122 -5.49 -5.08 -23.74
N ALA A 123 -5.20 -3.80 -23.57
CA ALA A 123 -6.18 -2.74 -23.40
C ALA A 123 -6.70 -2.26 -24.76
N ASN A 124 -7.95 -1.79 -24.81
CA ASN A 124 -8.45 -1.11 -26.01
C ASN A 124 -7.75 0.26 -26.17
N ARG A 125 -7.82 0.83 -27.37
CA ARG A 125 -7.17 2.10 -27.68
C ARG A 125 -7.56 3.24 -26.73
N ARG A 126 -8.85 3.38 -26.40
CA ARG A 126 -9.32 4.47 -25.52
C ARG A 126 -8.71 4.36 -24.12
N ASP A 127 -8.65 3.17 -23.57
CA ASP A 127 -8.09 2.94 -22.24
C ASP A 127 -6.57 3.16 -22.28
N LYS A 128 -5.87 2.74 -23.34
CA LYS A 128 -4.44 3.09 -23.53
C LYS A 128 -4.20 4.60 -23.43
N TYR A 129 -5.02 5.43 -24.09
CA TYR A 129 -4.90 6.89 -24.00
C TYR A 129 -5.09 7.40 -22.56
N SER A 130 -6.16 7.02 -21.86
CA SER A 130 -6.36 7.46 -20.48
C SER A 130 -5.24 7.03 -19.56
N GLN A 131 -4.74 5.81 -19.70
CA GLN A 131 -3.70 5.27 -18.82
C GLN A 131 -2.38 6.04 -18.95
N VAL A 132 -2.04 6.50 -20.16
CA VAL A 132 -0.88 7.37 -20.39
C VAL A 132 -1.17 8.79 -19.89
N ILE A 133 -2.34 9.37 -20.17
CA ILE A 133 -2.71 10.72 -19.71
C ILE A 133 -2.70 10.79 -18.18
N TRP A 134 -3.38 9.85 -17.53
CA TRP A 134 -3.50 9.80 -16.07
C TRP A 134 -2.14 9.55 -15.42
N GLY A 135 -1.32 8.67 -16.00
CA GLY A 135 0.05 8.45 -15.55
C GLY A 135 0.93 9.70 -15.63
N ILE A 136 0.80 10.49 -16.70
CA ILE A 136 1.51 11.77 -16.86
C ILE A 136 1.00 12.80 -15.84
N ARG A 137 -0.31 12.91 -15.64
CA ARG A 137 -0.90 13.91 -14.75
C ARG A 137 -0.66 13.62 -13.27
N ASP A 138 -0.77 12.35 -12.86
CA ASP A 138 -0.37 11.93 -11.51
C ASP A 138 1.10 12.29 -11.25
N PHE A 139 1.99 11.97 -12.20
CA PHE A 139 3.40 12.34 -12.09
C PHE A 139 3.59 13.86 -11.96
N GLN A 140 2.93 14.66 -12.80
CA GLN A 140 3.03 16.11 -12.76
C GLN A 140 2.51 16.71 -11.45
N TYR A 141 1.39 16.19 -10.94
CA TYR A 141 0.80 16.62 -9.68
C TYR A 141 1.77 16.40 -8.50
N ARG A 142 2.44 15.24 -8.46
CA ARG A 142 3.30 14.84 -7.34
C ARG A 142 4.71 15.42 -7.43
N PHE A 143 5.35 15.32 -8.60
CA PHE A 143 6.76 15.70 -8.78
C PHE A 143 6.94 17.13 -9.31
N GLY A 144 5.87 17.80 -9.74
CA GLY A 144 5.92 19.20 -10.19
C GLY A 144 6.66 19.43 -11.52
N ARG A 145 6.93 18.37 -12.29
CA ARG A 145 7.57 18.44 -13.62
C ARG A 145 6.96 17.42 -14.59
N ALA A 146 7.19 17.60 -15.89
CA ALA A 146 6.79 16.59 -16.88
C ALA A 146 7.69 15.33 -16.79
N PRO A 147 7.13 14.12 -16.94
CA PRO A 147 7.92 12.90 -16.99
C PRO A 147 8.66 12.78 -18.33
N GLU A 148 9.92 12.36 -18.27
CA GLU A 148 10.72 12.10 -19.48
C GLU A 148 10.53 10.68 -20.02
N GLY A 149 10.35 9.73 -19.10
CA GLY A 149 10.15 8.32 -19.39
C GLY A 149 8.93 7.78 -18.65
N MET A 150 8.43 6.66 -19.12
CA MET A 150 7.31 5.97 -18.50
C MET A 150 7.53 4.46 -18.45
N TRP A 151 7.28 3.87 -17.29
CA TRP A 151 7.25 2.45 -17.06
C TRP A 151 5.95 1.85 -17.59
N LEU A 152 6.08 0.86 -18.47
CA LEU A 152 4.96 0.04 -18.92
C LEU A 152 4.75 -1.11 -17.92
N PRO A 153 3.53 -1.37 -17.45
CA PRO A 153 3.24 -2.49 -16.55
C PRO A 153 3.78 -3.80 -17.13
N GLU A 154 4.61 -4.48 -16.34
CA GLU A 154 5.30 -5.72 -16.74
C GLU A 154 6.22 -5.57 -17.96
N THR A 155 6.63 -4.34 -18.28
CA THR A 155 7.25 -3.94 -19.56
C THR A 155 6.47 -4.43 -20.79
N ALA A 156 5.16 -4.67 -20.64
CA ALA A 156 4.33 -5.21 -21.70
C ALA A 156 4.16 -4.17 -22.82
N VAL A 157 4.57 -4.52 -24.04
CA VAL A 157 4.76 -3.52 -25.12
C VAL A 157 4.14 -3.92 -26.46
N ASP A 158 3.59 -2.95 -27.17
CA ASP A 158 3.23 -3.00 -28.58
C ASP A 158 3.48 -1.63 -29.25
N LEU A 159 3.45 -1.56 -30.58
CA LEU A 159 3.75 -0.33 -31.30
C LEU A 159 2.69 0.74 -31.06
N GLU A 160 1.42 0.37 -30.91
CA GLU A 160 0.34 1.33 -30.63
C GLU A 160 0.58 2.05 -29.29
N THR A 161 0.93 1.33 -28.23
CA THR A 161 1.20 1.91 -26.92
C THR A 161 2.38 2.87 -26.97
N LEU A 162 3.48 2.46 -27.62
CA LEU A 162 4.64 3.33 -27.82
C LEU A 162 4.31 4.58 -28.63
N ASP A 163 3.41 4.46 -29.61
CA ASP A 163 2.97 5.59 -30.43
C ASP A 163 2.17 6.61 -29.62
N ILE A 164 1.24 6.13 -28.78
CA ILE A 164 0.47 6.96 -27.84
C ILE A 164 1.39 7.67 -26.85
N MET A 165 2.37 6.96 -26.27
CA MET A 165 3.35 7.54 -25.36
C MET A 165 4.17 8.65 -26.03
N ALA A 166 4.70 8.38 -27.23
CA ALA A 166 5.45 9.37 -28.01
C ALA A 166 4.58 10.55 -28.41
N GLU A 167 3.28 10.33 -28.64
CA GLU A 167 2.33 11.38 -28.93
C GLU A 167 2.16 12.36 -27.77
N MET A 168 2.19 11.86 -26.54
CA MET A 168 2.04 12.64 -25.32
C MET A 168 3.35 13.17 -24.74
N GLY A 169 4.45 13.07 -25.50
CA GLY A 169 5.74 13.67 -25.14
C GLY A 169 6.65 12.79 -24.28
N ILE A 170 6.32 11.52 -24.07
CA ILE A 170 7.24 10.58 -23.42
C ILE A 170 8.43 10.30 -24.36
N ARG A 171 9.64 10.44 -23.84
CA ARG A 171 10.89 10.36 -24.60
C ARG A 171 11.46 8.95 -24.64
N PHE A 172 11.27 8.16 -23.60
CA PHE A 172 11.78 6.79 -23.54
C PHE A 172 10.96 5.83 -22.67
N THR A 173 11.21 4.54 -22.85
CA THR A 173 10.79 3.47 -21.93
C THR A 173 11.90 2.41 -21.79
N ILE A 174 11.71 1.45 -20.89
CA ILE A 174 12.66 0.40 -20.54
C ILE A 174 12.03 -0.95 -20.89
N LEU A 175 12.78 -1.82 -21.57
CA LEU A 175 12.33 -3.14 -22.02
C LEU A 175 13.37 -4.23 -21.71
N ALA A 176 12.95 -5.47 -21.72
CA ALA A 176 13.79 -6.64 -21.59
C ALA A 176 14.48 -7.01 -22.93
N PRO A 177 15.71 -7.56 -22.92
CA PRO A 177 16.47 -7.88 -24.13
C PRO A 177 15.73 -8.74 -25.16
N HIS A 178 14.92 -9.72 -24.72
CA HIS A 178 14.16 -10.60 -25.61
C HIS A 178 13.00 -9.90 -26.33
N GLN A 179 12.66 -8.68 -25.94
CA GLN A 179 11.62 -7.88 -26.61
C GLN A 179 12.15 -7.16 -27.85
N ALA A 180 13.46 -7.25 -28.15
CA ALA A 180 14.06 -6.72 -29.36
C ALA A 180 14.01 -7.74 -30.50
N GLY A 181 13.46 -7.36 -31.66
CA GLY A 181 13.39 -8.23 -32.84
C GLY A 181 14.62 -8.11 -33.73
N ARG A 182 14.91 -6.90 -34.22
CA ARG A 182 16.07 -6.63 -35.08
C ARG A 182 16.61 -5.22 -34.90
N VAL A 183 17.91 -5.04 -35.14
CA VAL A 183 18.63 -3.76 -35.00
C VAL A 183 19.37 -3.39 -36.27
N ARG A 184 19.57 -2.09 -36.48
CA ARG A 184 20.48 -1.55 -37.50
C ARG A 184 21.11 -0.25 -37.06
N ARG A 185 22.27 0.09 -37.62
CA ARG A 185 22.84 1.43 -37.45
C ARG A 185 22.01 2.44 -38.23
N ILE A 186 21.72 3.59 -37.64
CA ILE A 186 20.98 4.67 -38.33
C ILE A 186 21.77 5.12 -39.57
N GLY A 187 21.06 5.29 -40.69
CA GLY A 187 21.66 5.61 -41.99
C GLY A 187 22.13 4.39 -42.80
N THR A 188 21.97 3.17 -42.27
CA THR A 188 22.28 1.93 -42.99
C THR A 188 21.02 1.13 -43.30
N GLU A 189 21.05 0.28 -44.32
CA GLU A 189 19.90 -0.54 -44.72
C GLU A 189 19.89 -1.93 -44.05
N ARG A 190 21.06 -2.44 -43.65
CA ARG A 190 21.23 -3.81 -43.16
C ARG A 190 20.70 -3.98 -41.74
N TRP A 191 19.63 -4.77 -41.61
CA TRP A 191 19.14 -5.25 -40.33
C TRP A 191 19.87 -6.51 -39.86
N LYS A 192 20.06 -6.62 -38.54
CA LYS A 192 20.54 -7.82 -37.85
C LYS A 192 19.46 -8.27 -36.87
N SER A 193 19.05 -9.54 -36.94
CA SER A 193 18.16 -10.13 -35.93
C SER A 193 18.83 -10.17 -34.56
N VAL A 194 18.08 -9.88 -33.52
CA VAL A 194 18.47 -9.99 -32.09
C VAL A 194 17.35 -10.61 -31.24
N ALA A 195 16.39 -11.28 -31.89
CA ALA A 195 15.24 -11.94 -31.25
C ALA A 195 15.64 -13.07 -30.28
N ASP A 196 16.88 -13.51 -30.33
CA ASP A 196 17.52 -14.43 -29.38
C ASP A 196 18.06 -13.73 -28.12
N ALA A 197 17.56 -12.52 -27.82
CA ALA A 197 18.01 -11.65 -26.73
C ALA A 197 19.49 -11.22 -26.84
N SER A 198 20.10 -11.29 -28.03
CA SER A 198 21.50 -10.90 -28.28
C SER A 198 21.74 -9.40 -28.49
N ILE A 199 20.74 -8.57 -28.19
CA ILE A 199 20.84 -7.11 -28.31
C ILE A 199 21.94 -6.56 -27.37
N ASP A 200 22.70 -5.58 -27.86
CA ASP A 200 23.69 -4.90 -27.03
C ASP A 200 22.98 -3.94 -26.07
N THR A 201 22.84 -4.35 -24.81
CA THR A 201 22.15 -3.63 -23.73
C THR A 201 22.88 -2.37 -23.28
N THR A 202 24.11 -2.12 -23.76
CA THR A 202 24.94 -1.02 -23.25
C THR A 202 24.78 0.32 -24.00
N ARG A 203 23.62 0.51 -24.64
CA ARG A 203 23.26 1.73 -25.40
C ARG A 203 21.74 1.88 -25.57
N PRO A 204 21.23 3.10 -25.77
CA PRO A 204 19.84 3.33 -26.20
C PRO A 204 19.63 3.01 -27.69
N TYR A 205 18.38 2.71 -28.03
CA TYR A 205 17.92 2.48 -29.39
C TYR A 205 16.73 3.39 -29.73
N LEU A 206 16.60 3.73 -31.01
CA LEU A 206 15.47 4.48 -31.54
C LEU A 206 14.43 3.51 -32.13
N VAL A 207 13.17 3.62 -31.72
CA VAL A 207 12.03 3.00 -32.39
C VAL A 207 11.39 4.03 -33.31
N ARG A 208 11.11 3.64 -34.56
CA ARG A 208 10.29 4.45 -35.49
C ARG A 208 8.87 3.91 -35.46
N LEU A 209 7.92 4.78 -35.21
CA LEU A 209 6.53 4.41 -34.96
C LEU A 209 5.69 4.56 -36.23
N PRO A 210 4.55 3.85 -36.33
CA PRO A 210 3.65 3.93 -37.49
C PRO A 210 3.19 5.36 -37.82
N SER A 211 2.96 6.21 -36.81
CA SER A 211 2.61 7.63 -37.02
C SER A 211 3.73 8.50 -37.61
N GLY A 212 4.95 7.97 -37.73
CA GLY A 212 6.16 8.74 -38.07
C GLY A 212 6.85 9.36 -36.86
N LYS A 213 6.24 9.31 -35.66
CA LYS A 213 6.89 9.66 -34.40
C LYS A 213 8.01 8.67 -34.05
N LYS A 214 8.78 9.02 -33.03
CA LYS A 214 9.93 8.23 -32.56
C LYS A 214 9.92 8.19 -31.05
N ILE A 215 10.36 7.07 -30.49
CA ILE A 215 10.58 6.92 -29.06
C ILE A 215 11.90 6.17 -28.83
N ASN A 216 12.59 6.49 -27.75
CA ASN A 216 13.83 5.79 -27.39
C ASN A 216 13.51 4.61 -26.47
N VAL A 217 14.27 3.54 -26.58
CA VAL A 217 14.14 2.37 -25.70
C VAL A 217 15.50 1.96 -25.15
N PHE A 218 15.50 1.59 -23.89
CA PHE A 218 16.65 1.03 -23.19
C PHE A 218 16.38 -0.45 -22.91
N PHE A 219 17.35 -1.31 -23.22
CA PHE A 219 17.26 -2.74 -22.94
C PHE A 219 18.20 -3.09 -21.80
N TYR A 220 17.64 -3.44 -20.63
CA TYR A 220 18.44 -3.69 -19.42
C TYR A 220 19.25 -4.99 -19.50
N ASP A 221 20.27 -5.13 -18.66
CA ASP A 221 21.04 -6.36 -18.52
C ASP A 221 20.20 -7.45 -17.83
N GLY A 222 19.65 -8.36 -18.64
CA GLY A 222 18.81 -9.47 -18.19
C GLY A 222 19.50 -10.37 -17.15
N PRO A 223 20.69 -10.92 -17.43
CA PRO A 223 21.40 -11.79 -16.49
C PRO A 223 21.69 -11.17 -15.13
N ILE A 224 22.08 -9.89 -15.06
CA ILE A 224 22.32 -9.22 -13.77
C ILE A 224 20.99 -8.95 -13.07
N SER A 225 19.96 -8.49 -13.79
CA SER A 225 18.63 -8.24 -13.20
C SER A 225 18.04 -9.52 -12.59
N GLN A 226 18.17 -10.66 -13.27
CA GLN A 226 17.76 -11.96 -12.74
C GLN A 226 18.58 -12.37 -11.50
N ALA A 227 19.89 -12.10 -11.49
CA ALA A 227 20.74 -12.39 -10.35
C ALA A 227 20.42 -11.52 -9.12
N VAL A 228 20.01 -10.27 -9.35
CA VAL A 228 19.54 -9.36 -8.29
C VAL A 228 18.21 -9.83 -7.70
N ALA A 229 17.28 -10.29 -8.54
CA ALA A 229 15.97 -10.75 -8.09
C ALA A 229 16.01 -12.12 -7.38
N PHE A 230 16.79 -13.08 -7.89
CA PHE A 230 16.67 -14.50 -7.51
C PHE A 230 17.96 -15.15 -7.00
N GLN A 231 19.08 -14.43 -6.93
CA GLN A 231 20.35 -14.95 -6.43
C GLN A 231 20.89 -14.11 -5.27
N ASP A 232 22.02 -14.52 -4.71
CA ASP A 232 22.60 -13.96 -3.49
C ASP A 232 23.44 -12.69 -3.70
N VAL A 233 23.33 -12.02 -4.85
CA VAL A 233 24.20 -10.87 -5.21
C VAL A 233 24.03 -9.70 -4.23
N LEU A 234 22.84 -9.54 -3.63
CA LEU A 234 22.54 -8.47 -2.67
C LEU A 234 22.96 -8.78 -1.24
N LYS A 235 23.59 -9.94 -0.95
CA LYS A 235 24.15 -10.22 0.38
C LYS A 235 25.38 -9.35 0.70
N SER A 236 26.01 -8.74 -0.30
CA SER A 236 27.19 -7.90 -0.13
C SER A 236 27.21 -6.77 -1.17
N GLY A 237 27.33 -5.54 -0.71
CA GLY A 237 27.45 -4.37 -1.59
C GLY A 237 28.71 -4.41 -2.48
N ASP A 238 29.83 -4.97 -2.01
CA ASP A 238 31.03 -5.19 -2.83
C ASP A 238 30.77 -6.18 -3.96
N GLN A 239 30.10 -7.30 -3.69
CA GLN A 239 29.76 -8.28 -4.72
C GLN A 239 28.84 -7.66 -5.77
N PHE A 240 27.85 -6.87 -5.34
CA PHE A 240 26.95 -6.19 -6.23
C PHE A 240 27.66 -5.13 -7.08
N ALA A 241 28.51 -4.30 -6.49
CA ALA A 241 29.33 -3.32 -7.21
C ALA A 241 30.24 -3.98 -8.25
N ASN A 242 30.94 -5.06 -7.86
CA ASN A 242 31.81 -5.81 -8.76
C ASN A 242 31.03 -6.46 -9.91
N ARG A 243 29.81 -6.95 -9.65
CA ARG A 243 28.95 -7.53 -10.67
C ARG A 243 28.56 -6.50 -11.73
N LEU A 244 28.20 -5.28 -11.32
CA LEU A 244 27.86 -4.18 -12.23
C LEU A 244 29.09 -3.70 -13.02
N VAL A 245 30.21 -3.45 -12.34
CA VAL A 245 31.45 -2.98 -12.98
C VAL A 245 32.03 -4.04 -13.92
N GLY A 246 31.90 -5.32 -13.60
CA GLY A 246 32.33 -6.43 -14.45
C GLY A 246 31.55 -6.57 -15.76
N ALA A 247 30.39 -5.90 -15.90
CA ALA A 247 29.57 -5.96 -17.10
C ALA A 247 30.06 -5.03 -18.23
N PHE A 248 30.96 -4.08 -17.94
CA PHE A 248 31.54 -3.22 -18.96
C PHE A 248 32.44 -4.02 -19.91
N ARG A 249 32.28 -3.77 -21.20
CA ARG A 249 33.09 -4.41 -22.24
C ARG A 249 34.44 -3.71 -22.37
N ALA A 250 35.54 -4.45 -22.24
CA ALA A 250 36.89 -3.91 -22.33
C ALA A 250 37.30 -3.54 -23.77
N ASP A 251 36.63 -4.10 -24.78
CA ASP A 251 36.94 -4.00 -26.21
C ASP A 251 36.26 -2.81 -26.91
N SER A 252 35.68 -1.85 -26.17
CA SER A 252 34.86 -0.78 -26.75
C SER A 252 35.26 0.62 -26.30
N ASP A 253 35.70 1.47 -27.23
CA ASP A 253 36.09 2.86 -26.96
C ASP A 253 34.90 3.83 -26.81
N ARG A 254 33.67 3.38 -27.05
CA ARG A 254 32.46 4.20 -26.94
C ARG A 254 31.99 4.32 -25.47
N PRO A 255 31.20 5.36 -25.14
CA PRO A 255 30.44 5.40 -23.89
C PRO A 255 29.54 4.16 -23.75
N GLN A 256 29.55 3.57 -22.56
CA GLN A 256 28.76 2.38 -22.22
C GLN A 256 27.88 2.66 -21.01
N LEU A 257 26.62 2.22 -21.10
CA LEU A 257 25.67 2.18 -19.98
C LEU A 257 25.53 0.73 -19.51
N VAL A 258 25.86 0.43 -18.26
CA VAL A 258 25.41 -0.82 -17.63
C VAL A 258 24.17 -0.45 -16.84
N HIS A 259 23.03 -1.05 -17.18
CA HIS A 259 21.80 -0.80 -16.44
C HIS A 259 20.96 -2.04 -16.21
N ILE A 260 20.25 -2.06 -15.08
CA ILE A 260 19.37 -3.15 -14.65
C ILE A 260 17.98 -2.62 -14.33
N ALA A 261 16.97 -3.47 -14.40
CA ALA A 261 15.62 -3.17 -13.97
C ALA A 261 15.06 -4.34 -13.17
N THR A 262 14.52 -4.05 -11.99
CA THR A 262 13.93 -5.05 -11.08
C THR A 262 12.71 -4.45 -10.37
N ASP A 263 11.86 -5.31 -9.82
CA ASP A 263 10.89 -4.87 -8.80
C ASP A 263 11.66 -4.21 -7.65
N GLY A 264 11.16 -3.06 -7.21
CA GLY A 264 11.81 -2.22 -6.21
C GLY A 264 11.74 -2.83 -4.82
N GLU A 265 10.72 -3.65 -4.55
CA GLU A 265 10.52 -4.47 -3.35
C GLU A 265 11.67 -5.46 -3.13
N THR A 266 12.49 -5.71 -4.15
CA THR A 266 13.76 -6.46 -4.03
C THR A 266 14.70 -5.83 -3.01
N TYR A 267 14.77 -4.49 -2.96
CA TYR A 267 15.69 -3.75 -2.11
C TYR A 267 15.13 -3.57 -0.68
N GLY A 268 14.82 -4.68 -0.01
CA GLY A 268 14.37 -4.69 1.38
C GLY A 268 13.33 -5.77 1.69
N HIS A 269 12.20 -5.80 0.98
CA HIS A 269 11.11 -6.72 1.28
C HIS A 269 11.41 -8.16 0.84
N HIS A 270 11.78 -8.39 -0.42
CA HIS A 270 12.14 -9.73 -0.89
C HIS A 270 13.51 -10.19 -0.41
N HIS A 271 14.46 -9.26 -0.29
CA HIS A 271 15.78 -9.50 0.29
C HIS A 271 16.01 -8.52 1.44
N ARG A 272 15.84 -9.00 2.67
CA ARG A 272 15.99 -8.19 3.88
C ARG A 272 17.37 -7.50 3.89
N PHE A 273 17.37 -6.18 4.11
CA PHE A 273 18.55 -5.32 4.13
C PHE A 273 19.26 -5.10 2.78
N ALA A 274 18.65 -5.50 1.66
CA ALA A 274 19.24 -5.28 0.34
C ALA A 274 19.31 -3.79 -0.06
N ASP A 275 18.52 -2.91 0.57
CA ASP A 275 18.67 -1.46 0.45
C ASP A 275 20.09 -1.01 0.86
N MET A 276 20.65 -1.62 1.91
CA MET A 276 22.00 -1.31 2.41
C MET A 276 23.08 -1.81 1.45
N ALA A 277 22.88 -3.00 0.86
CA ALA A 277 23.78 -3.52 -0.16
C ALA A 277 23.79 -2.61 -1.40
N LEU A 278 22.62 -2.10 -1.82
CA LEU A 278 22.50 -1.10 -2.88
C LEU A 278 23.23 0.19 -2.50
N ALA A 279 22.96 0.76 -1.32
CA ALA A 279 23.57 2.01 -0.85
C ALA A 279 25.11 1.93 -0.83
N PHE A 280 25.63 0.82 -0.29
CA PHE A 280 27.06 0.53 -0.25
C PHE A 280 27.64 0.36 -1.65
N ALA A 281 27.00 -0.44 -2.51
CA ALA A 281 27.51 -0.69 -3.87
C ALA A 281 27.67 0.61 -4.66
N LEU A 282 26.65 1.47 -4.64
CA LEU A 282 26.69 2.78 -5.28
C LEU A 282 27.80 3.65 -4.68
N HIS A 283 27.94 3.67 -3.35
CA HIS A 283 28.98 4.45 -2.67
C HIS A 283 30.40 3.96 -3.02
N HIS A 284 30.59 2.64 -3.08
CA HIS A 284 31.84 2.01 -3.45
C HIS A 284 32.23 2.37 -4.90
N ILE A 285 31.29 2.30 -5.84
CA ILE A 285 31.51 2.64 -7.25
C ILE A 285 32.00 4.09 -7.39
N GLU A 286 31.34 5.05 -6.75
CA GLU A 286 31.69 6.47 -6.84
C GLU A 286 33.01 6.78 -6.14
N SER A 287 33.20 6.29 -4.91
CA SER A 287 34.37 6.59 -4.09
C SER A 287 35.67 6.05 -4.70
N ASN A 288 35.58 4.89 -5.36
CA ASN A 288 36.70 4.27 -6.07
C ASN A 288 36.77 4.68 -7.56
N LYS A 289 35.91 5.58 -8.02
CA LYS A 289 35.85 6.09 -9.41
C LYS A 289 35.77 4.95 -10.46
N LEU A 290 35.04 3.88 -10.15
CA LEU A 290 34.93 2.70 -11.02
C LEU A 290 34.02 2.95 -12.24
N ALA A 291 32.96 3.76 -12.04
CA ALA A 291 32.04 4.24 -13.07
C ALA A 291 31.33 5.51 -12.56
N ARG A 292 30.63 6.21 -13.46
CA ARG A 292 29.73 7.33 -13.10
C ARG A 292 28.31 6.82 -12.91
N LEU A 293 27.64 7.22 -11.84
CA LEU A 293 26.19 7.03 -11.73
C LEU A 293 25.47 8.02 -12.68
N THR A 294 24.37 7.59 -13.26
CA THR A 294 23.51 8.40 -14.16
C THR A 294 22.07 7.94 -14.02
N ASN A 295 21.14 8.77 -14.49
CA ASN A 295 19.80 8.30 -14.87
C ASN A 295 19.66 8.22 -16.41
N TYR A 296 18.51 7.70 -16.86
CA TYR A 296 18.25 7.50 -18.30
C TYR A 296 18.15 8.81 -19.08
N GLY A 297 17.57 9.86 -18.48
CA GLY A 297 17.42 11.18 -19.09
C GLY A 297 18.77 11.81 -19.43
N GLU A 298 19.65 11.89 -18.43
CA GLU A 298 20.99 12.44 -18.57
C GLU A 298 21.83 11.64 -19.57
N TYR A 299 21.78 10.30 -19.50
CA TYR A 299 22.51 9.46 -20.44
C TYR A 299 22.01 9.67 -21.87
N LEU A 300 20.69 9.77 -22.07
CA LEU A 300 20.09 9.97 -23.39
C LEU A 300 20.47 11.32 -24.00
N GLU A 301 20.52 12.38 -23.18
CA GLU A 301 20.96 13.71 -23.61
C GLU A 301 22.42 13.67 -24.10
N LYS A 302 23.32 13.08 -23.30
CA LYS A 302 24.76 13.01 -23.62
C LYS A 302 25.07 12.04 -24.77
N HIS A 303 24.28 10.97 -24.90
CA HIS A 303 24.55 9.85 -25.79
C HIS A 303 23.29 9.40 -26.55
N PRO A 304 22.81 10.19 -27.52
CA PRO A 304 21.62 9.86 -28.31
C PRO A 304 21.81 8.55 -29.11
N PRO A 305 20.71 7.82 -29.42
CA PRO A 305 20.81 6.52 -30.07
C PRO A 305 21.41 6.63 -31.48
N ALA A 306 22.48 5.86 -31.71
CA ALA A 306 23.06 5.67 -33.04
C ALA A 306 22.43 4.50 -33.82
N HIS A 307 21.52 3.75 -33.19
CA HIS A 307 20.92 2.53 -33.72
C HIS A 307 19.40 2.62 -33.68
N GLN A 308 18.77 2.03 -34.68
CA GLN A 308 17.33 1.79 -34.70
C GLN A 308 17.06 0.34 -34.29
N VAL A 309 15.96 0.11 -33.59
CA VAL A 309 15.45 -1.22 -33.25
C VAL A 309 13.99 -1.36 -33.71
N GLU A 310 13.62 -2.58 -34.06
CA GLU A 310 12.23 -3.01 -34.14
C GLU A 310 11.97 -3.98 -32.99
N ILE A 311 10.91 -3.71 -32.21
CA ILE A 311 10.50 -4.54 -31.09
C ILE A 311 9.66 -5.74 -31.55
N ILE A 312 9.55 -6.74 -30.70
CA ILE A 312 8.57 -7.83 -30.82
C ILE A 312 7.34 -7.40 -30.02
N GLU A 313 6.22 -7.18 -30.73
CA GLU A 313 4.97 -6.76 -30.08
C GLU A 313 4.38 -7.87 -29.20
N LYS A 314 3.55 -7.47 -28.23
CA LYS A 314 2.86 -8.39 -27.31
C LYS A 314 3.81 -9.26 -26.50
N THR A 315 4.94 -8.68 -26.11
CA THR A 315 5.92 -9.28 -25.20
C THR A 315 5.94 -8.56 -23.86
N SER A 316 6.44 -9.22 -22.82
CA SER A 316 6.64 -8.67 -21.46
C SER A 316 7.95 -9.21 -20.86
N TRP A 317 8.41 -8.66 -19.73
CA TRP A 317 9.63 -9.15 -19.06
C TRP A 317 9.45 -10.43 -18.25
N SER A 318 8.22 -10.73 -17.81
CA SER A 318 7.91 -11.72 -16.77
C SER A 318 7.16 -12.95 -17.29
N CYS A 319 6.90 -13.01 -18.61
CA CYS A 319 6.31 -14.16 -19.30
C CYS A 319 7.08 -14.49 -20.57
N VAL A 320 7.55 -15.74 -20.68
CA VAL A 320 8.24 -16.26 -21.88
C VAL A 320 7.30 -16.44 -23.07
N HIS A 321 5.99 -16.49 -22.83
CA HIS A 321 4.92 -16.57 -23.83
C HIS A 321 4.36 -15.19 -24.21
N GLY A 322 5.10 -14.12 -23.93
CA GLY A 322 4.72 -12.76 -24.31
C GLY A 322 3.79 -12.11 -23.27
N ILE A 323 2.51 -11.93 -23.60
CA ILE A 323 1.48 -11.35 -22.70
C ILE A 323 0.40 -12.37 -22.31
N ASP A 324 0.58 -13.63 -22.68
CA ASP A 324 -0.41 -14.68 -22.50
C ASP A 324 -0.72 -14.96 -21.01
N ARG A 325 0.24 -14.70 -20.11
CA ARG A 325 0.06 -14.76 -18.64
C ARG A 325 -1.19 -14.01 -18.18
N TRP A 326 -1.56 -12.89 -18.81
CA TRP A 326 -2.67 -12.05 -18.35
C TRP A 326 -4.00 -12.30 -19.10
N TRP A 327 -4.08 -13.37 -19.89
CA TRP A 327 -5.29 -13.69 -20.65
C TRP A 327 -5.58 -15.18 -20.79
N SER A 328 -4.58 -16.05 -20.85
CA SER A 328 -4.75 -17.48 -21.18
C SER A 328 -4.03 -18.43 -20.22
N ASP A 329 -4.36 -19.72 -20.35
CA ASP A 329 -3.63 -20.83 -19.74
C ASP A 329 -2.34 -21.10 -20.51
N ASP A 330 -1.32 -20.27 -20.25
CA ASP A 330 0.00 -20.36 -20.86
C ASP A 330 0.98 -21.25 -20.07
N GLY A 331 0.50 -21.83 -18.95
CA GLY A 331 1.29 -22.64 -18.04
C GLY A 331 2.27 -21.83 -17.17
N CYS A 332 2.30 -20.49 -17.28
CA CYS A 332 3.07 -19.66 -16.36
C CYS A 332 2.41 -19.67 -14.98
N ASN A 333 2.95 -20.52 -14.11
CA ASN A 333 2.56 -20.66 -12.72
C ASN A 333 3.71 -20.31 -11.76
N THR A 334 3.38 -20.06 -10.49
CA THR A 334 4.38 -19.75 -9.45
C THR A 334 5.12 -20.98 -8.90
N GLY A 335 4.79 -22.18 -9.37
CA GLY A 335 5.45 -23.43 -9.00
C GLY A 335 4.99 -24.04 -7.67
N GLY A 336 4.12 -23.35 -6.91
CA GLY A 336 3.66 -23.82 -5.59
C GLY A 336 2.71 -25.02 -5.62
N HIS A 337 1.96 -25.19 -6.72
CA HIS A 337 0.93 -26.22 -6.83
C HIS A 337 0.93 -26.89 -8.23
N PRO A 338 1.62 -28.05 -8.39
CA PRO A 338 1.80 -28.70 -9.70
C PRO A 338 0.51 -29.13 -10.42
N GLY A 339 -0.61 -29.28 -9.69
CA GLY A 339 -1.91 -29.67 -10.25
C GLY A 339 -2.81 -28.51 -10.67
N TRP A 340 -2.41 -27.28 -10.41
CA TRP A 340 -3.22 -26.09 -10.71
C TRP A 340 -3.00 -25.63 -12.15
N ASN A 341 -4.03 -25.00 -12.73
CA ASN A 341 -4.01 -24.45 -14.08
C ASN A 341 -4.56 -23.03 -14.12
N GLN A 342 -4.34 -22.34 -15.24
CA GLN A 342 -4.68 -20.93 -15.41
C GLN A 342 -5.87 -20.73 -16.39
N LYS A 343 -6.68 -21.78 -16.62
CA LYS A 343 -7.83 -21.73 -17.56
C LYS A 343 -8.91 -20.74 -17.17
N TRP A 344 -8.95 -20.30 -15.91
CA TRP A 344 -9.88 -19.29 -15.43
C TRP A 344 -9.59 -17.87 -15.95
N ARG A 345 -8.35 -17.60 -16.42
CA ARG A 345 -7.92 -16.26 -16.86
C ARG A 345 -8.72 -15.76 -18.07
N THR A 346 -8.96 -16.62 -19.06
CA THR A 346 -9.71 -16.26 -20.28
C THR A 346 -11.18 -15.98 -19.98
N PRO A 347 -11.93 -16.88 -19.30
CA PRO A 347 -13.30 -16.59 -18.90
C PRO A 347 -13.44 -15.33 -18.03
N LEU A 348 -12.53 -15.09 -17.08
CA LEU A 348 -12.55 -13.89 -16.25
C LEU A 348 -12.45 -12.64 -17.12
N ARG A 349 -11.45 -12.57 -17.99
CA ARG A 349 -11.25 -11.39 -18.83
C ARG A 349 -12.35 -11.22 -19.89
N ASN A 350 -12.88 -12.32 -20.45
CA ASN A 350 -14.08 -12.28 -21.30
C ASN A 350 -15.28 -11.65 -20.59
N SER A 351 -15.50 -11.99 -19.31
CA SER A 351 -16.59 -11.41 -18.51
C SER A 351 -16.41 -9.91 -18.31
N PHE A 352 -15.17 -9.45 -18.11
CA PHE A 352 -14.82 -8.03 -17.96
C PHE A 352 -14.94 -7.27 -19.28
N ASP A 353 -14.45 -7.83 -20.39
CA ASP A 353 -14.57 -7.24 -21.72
C ASP A 353 -16.04 -7.07 -22.11
N TRP A 354 -16.87 -8.08 -21.86
CA TRP A 354 -18.32 -7.97 -22.05
C TRP A 354 -18.95 -6.87 -21.19
N LEU A 355 -18.59 -6.79 -19.90
CA LEU A 355 -19.12 -5.77 -18.99
C LEU A 355 -18.76 -4.35 -19.44
N ARG A 356 -17.48 -4.12 -19.78
CA ARG A 356 -17.00 -2.83 -20.29
C ARG A 356 -17.70 -2.46 -21.59
N ASP A 357 -17.70 -3.36 -22.57
CA ASP A 357 -18.15 -3.05 -23.93
C ASP A 357 -19.67 -2.91 -24.01
N SER A 358 -20.43 -3.67 -23.21
CA SER A 358 -21.89 -3.54 -23.14
C SER A 358 -22.35 -2.22 -22.48
N LEU A 359 -21.53 -1.65 -21.59
CA LEU A 359 -21.83 -0.41 -20.90
C LEU A 359 -21.27 0.83 -21.61
N ALA A 360 -20.22 0.69 -22.43
CA ALA A 360 -19.54 1.82 -23.07
C ALA A 360 -20.50 2.73 -23.86
N GLY A 361 -21.37 2.15 -24.69
CA GLY A 361 -22.34 2.92 -25.48
C GLY A 361 -23.39 3.63 -24.63
N LYS A 362 -23.91 2.95 -23.60
CA LYS A 362 -24.90 3.52 -22.66
C LYS A 362 -24.31 4.67 -21.84
N CYS A 363 -23.07 4.50 -21.37
CA CYS A 363 -22.35 5.55 -20.65
C CYS A 363 -22.15 6.78 -21.53
N GLU A 364 -21.71 6.58 -22.78
CA GLU A 364 -21.51 7.68 -23.72
C GLU A 364 -22.82 8.41 -24.03
N GLU A 365 -23.91 7.69 -24.31
CA GLU A 365 -25.22 8.28 -24.58
C GLU A 365 -25.74 9.09 -23.38
N LYS A 366 -25.66 8.53 -22.17
CA LYS A 366 -26.10 9.20 -20.95
C LYS A 366 -25.23 10.41 -20.63
N ALA A 367 -23.92 10.29 -20.76
CA ALA A 367 -22.97 11.37 -20.49
C ALA A 367 -23.16 12.56 -21.45
N ARG A 368 -23.48 12.34 -22.72
CA ARG A 368 -23.76 13.41 -23.70
C ARG A 368 -24.97 14.27 -23.34
N GLN A 369 -25.85 13.80 -22.45
CA GLN A 369 -26.95 14.63 -21.93
C GLN A 369 -26.43 15.76 -21.06
N PHE A 370 -25.28 15.57 -20.40
CA PHE A 370 -24.73 16.50 -19.39
C PHE A 370 -23.41 17.13 -19.79
N LEU A 371 -22.60 16.46 -20.63
CA LEU A 371 -21.21 16.83 -20.93
C LEU A 371 -21.03 17.21 -22.41
N LYS A 372 -20.14 18.19 -22.66
CA LYS A 372 -19.74 18.62 -24.01
C LYS A 372 -19.08 17.50 -24.80
N ASP A 373 -18.14 16.81 -24.14
CA ASP A 373 -17.39 15.67 -24.66
C ASP A 373 -17.15 14.67 -23.50
N PRO A 374 -17.86 13.52 -23.47
CA PRO A 374 -17.69 12.51 -22.44
C PRO A 374 -16.28 11.92 -22.35
N TRP A 375 -15.57 11.77 -23.47
CA TRP A 375 -14.27 11.13 -23.49
C TRP A 375 -13.18 12.08 -23.01
N ALA A 376 -13.25 13.36 -23.42
CA ALA A 376 -12.38 14.38 -22.85
C ALA A 376 -12.62 14.56 -21.34
N ALA A 377 -13.88 14.48 -20.88
CA ALA A 377 -14.20 14.51 -19.46
C ALA A 377 -13.63 13.30 -18.71
N ARG A 378 -13.72 12.08 -19.27
CA ARG A 378 -13.09 10.88 -18.70
C ARG A 378 -11.58 11.06 -18.57
N ASP A 379 -10.91 11.54 -19.61
CA ASP A 379 -9.46 11.72 -19.60
C ASP A 379 -9.03 12.81 -18.60
N ASP A 380 -9.86 13.84 -18.39
CA ASP A 380 -9.64 14.91 -17.42
C ASP A 380 -10.06 14.56 -15.98
N TYR A 381 -10.77 13.45 -15.77
CA TYR A 381 -11.28 13.06 -14.45
C TYR A 381 -10.18 12.72 -13.44
N ILE A 382 -8.96 12.45 -13.90
CA ILE A 382 -7.79 12.29 -13.03
C ILE A 382 -7.58 13.49 -12.10
N ASP A 383 -7.93 14.71 -12.53
CA ASP A 383 -7.80 15.91 -11.70
C ASP A 383 -8.71 15.81 -10.45
N VAL A 384 -9.87 15.15 -10.58
CA VAL A 384 -10.81 14.87 -9.46
C VAL A 384 -10.35 13.68 -8.62
N ILE A 385 -9.73 12.67 -9.24
CA ILE A 385 -9.17 11.52 -8.52
C ILE A 385 -8.02 11.96 -7.60
N LEU A 386 -7.16 12.87 -8.09
CA LEU A 386 -6.03 13.41 -7.35
C LEU A 386 -6.45 14.38 -6.23
N ASP A 387 -7.49 15.18 -6.47
CA ASP A 387 -8.07 16.08 -5.48
C ASP A 387 -9.60 15.98 -5.50
N ARG A 388 -10.15 15.33 -4.47
CA ARG A 388 -11.59 15.14 -4.27
C ARG A 388 -12.28 16.35 -3.63
N SER A 389 -11.57 17.47 -3.43
CA SER A 389 -12.15 18.66 -2.82
C SER A 389 -13.35 19.21 -3.62
N PRO A 390 -14.32 19.86 -2.95
CA PRO A 390 -15.46 20.49 -3.63
C PRO A 390 -15.04 21.49 -4.72
N ASP A 391 -13.92 22.18 -4.54
CA ASP A 391 -13.36 23.13 -5.50
C ASP A 391 -12.86 22.43 -6.77
N SER A 392 -12.15 21.32 -6.63
CA SER A 392 -11.68 20.51 -7.77
C SER A 392 -12.84 19.94 -8.57
N VAL A 393 -13.82 19.34 -7.88
CA VAL A 393 -15.05 18.80 -8.49
C VAL A 393 -15.81 19.90 -9.25
N THR A 394 -15.96 21.08 -8.64
CA THR A 394 -16.65 22.22 -9.27
C THR A 394 -15.92 22.70 -10.52
N LYS A 395 -14.58 22.79 -10.48
CA LYS A 395 -13.77 23.16 -11.65
C LYS A 395 -13.93 22.15 -12.79
N PHE A 396 -13.90 20.86 -12.48
CA PHE A 396 -14.12 19.79 -13.46
C PHE A 396 -15.50 19.91 -14.10
N LEU A 397 -16.56 20.00 -13.29
CA LEU A 397 -17.93 20.10 -13.80
C LEU A 397 -18.11 21.36 -14.66
N ASN A 398 -17.64 22.52 -14.22
CA ASN A 398 -17.74 23.76 -15.00
C ASN A 398 -17.00 23.69 -16.35
N LYS A 399 -15.86 22.99 -16.40
CA LYS A 399 -15.09 22.80 -17.62
C LYS A 399 -15.83 21.93 -18.64
N HIS A 400 -16.41 20.82 -18.20
CA HIS A 400 -16.94 19.79 -19.09
C HIS A 400 -18.47 19.82 -19.29
N ALA A 401 -19.24 20.41 -18.39
CA ALA A 401 -20.70 20.41 -18.47
C ALA A 401 -21.22 21.21 -19.68
N GLY A 402 -22.16 20.63 -20.43
CA GLY A 402 -22.80 21.28 -21.58
C GLY A 402 -23.79 22.39 -21.21
N HIS A 403 -24.20 22.44 -19.94
CA HIS A 403 -25.13 23.42 -19.35
C HIS A 403 -24.96 23.43 -17.83
N ASP A 404 -25.68 24.32 -17.14
CA ASP A 404 -25.69 24.38 -15.67
C ASP A 404 -26.40 23.15 -15.08
N LEU A 405 -25.63 22.26 -14.44
CA LEU A 405 -26.13 21.00 -13.89
C LEU A 405 -26.83 21.21 -12.54
N ASN A 406 -27.99 20.59 -12.34
CA ASN A 406 -28.58 20.45 -11.03
C ASN A 406 -27.89 19.35 -10.19
N GLU A 407 -28.16 19.26 -8.89
CA GLU A 407 -27.48 18.31 -8.00
C GLU A 407 -27.61 16.84 -8.44
N GLY A 408 -28.79 16.43 -8.94
CA GLY A 408 -28.98 15.07 -9.44
C GLY A 408 -28.14 14.77 -10.69
N GLU A 409 -27.99 15.76 -11.57
CA GLU A 409 -27.16 15.65 -12.78
C GLU A 409 -25.67 15.63 -12.44
N LYS A 410 -25.22 16.42 -11.46
CA LYS A 410 -23.85 16.37 -10.95
C LYS A 410 -23.52 14.98 -10.41
N ILE A 411 -24.39 14.41 -9.58
CA ILE A 411 -24.24 13.05 -9.05
C ILE A 411 -24.18 12.03 -10.20
N ALA A 412 -25.06 12.15 -11.20
CA ALA A 412 -25.07 11.25 -12.36
C ALA A 412 -23.75 11.33 -13.15
N VAL A 413 -23.21 12.52 -13.38
CA VAL A 413 -21.90 12.71 -14.03
C VAL A 413 -20.78 12.05 -13.23
N LEU A 414 -20.72 12.27 -11.91
CA LEU A 414 -19.68 11.67 -11.07
C LEU A 414 -19.79 10.15 -11.04
N LYS A 415 -21.01 9.58 -10.94
CA LYS A 415 -21.24 8.13 -11.03
C LYS A 415 -20.80 7.56 -12.39
N LEU A 416 -21.04 8.27 -13.50
CA LEU A 416 -20.57 7.87 -14.83
C LEU A 416 -19.03 7.85 -14.90
N MET A 417 -18.36 8.84 -14.33
CA MET A 417 -16.90 8.91 -14.31
C MET A 417 -16.28 7.81 -13.42
N GLU A 418 -16.87 7.56 -12.25
CA GLU A 418 -16.45 6.44 -11.40
C GLU A 418 -16.68 5.07 -12.05
N LEU A 419 -17.79 4.89 -12.78
CA LEU A 419 -18.02 3.68 -13.55
C LEU A 419 -16.89 3.45 -14.57
N GLN A 420 -16.50 4.50 -15.31
CA GLN A 420 -15.36 4.41 -16.24
C GLN A 420 -14.04 4.15 -15.52
N ARG A 421 -13.80 4.76 -14.35
CA ARG A 421 -12.60 4.49 -13.53
C ARG A 421 -12.53 3.02 -13.12
N HIS A 422 -13.60 2.47 -12.55
CA HIS A 422 -13.63 1.07 -12.12
C HIS A 422 -13.59 0.08 -13.29
N ALA A 423 -14.16 0.44 -14.45
CA ALA A 423 -14.04 -0.35 -15.67
C ALA A 423 -12.59 -0.46 -16.16
N MET A 424 -11.71 0.49 -15.81
CA MET A 424 -10.27 0.36 -16.04
C MET A 424 -9.55 -0.34 -14.88
N LEU A 425 -9.93 -0.11 -13.62
CA LEU A 425 -9.31 -0.75 -12.45
C LEU A 425 -9.48 -2.27 -12.43
N MET A 426 -10.59 -2.80 -12.95
CA MET A 426 -10.80 -4.25 -13.04
C MET A 426 -9.79 -4.97 -13.96
N TYR A 427 -8.94 -4.25 -14.69
CA TYR A 427 -7.88 -4.83 -15.54
C TYR A 427 -6.47 -4.70 -14.95
N THR A 428 -6.35 -4.36 -13.66
CA THR A 428 -5.05 -4.30 -12.99
C THR A 428 -4.34 -5.66 -13.07
N SER A 429 -3.07 -5.67 -13.51
CA SER A 429 -2.40 -6.92 -13.93
C SER A 429 -2.29 -7.99 -12.84
N CYS A 430 -2.18 -7.59 -11.56
CA CYS A 430 -2.05 -8.49 -10.42
C CYS A 430 -3.21 -9.49 -10.32
N GLY A 431 -4.40 -9.13 -10.80
CA GLY A 431 -5.57 -10.01 -10.82
C GLY A 431 -5.40 -11.27 -11.69
N TRP A 432 -4.34 -11.34 -12.51
CA TRP A 432 -4.03 -12.51 -13.35
C TRP A 432 -2.66 -13.13 -13.07
N PHE A 433 -1.80 -12.48 -12.27
CA PHE A 433 -0.40 -12.88 -12.18
C PHE A 433 -0.18 -14.26 -11.55
N PHE A 434 -0.99 -14.58 -10.53
CA PHE A 434 -0.91 -15.81 -9.75
C PHE A 434 -1.84 -16.92 -10.27
N ASP A 435 -1.81 -18.06 -9.58
CA ASP A 435 -2.36 -19.32 -10.09
C ASP A 435 -3.85 -19.51 -9.78
N GLU A 436 -4.41 -18.80 -8.81
CA GLU A 436 -5.72 -19.09 -8.21
C GLU A 436 -6.68 -17.90 -8.18
N LEU A 437 -7.92 -18.13 -8.64
CA LEU A 437 -8.99 -17.14 -8.79
C LEU A 437 -9.55 -16.59 -7.47
N SER A 438 -9.56 -17.39 -6.40
CA SER A 438 -10.09 -16.96 -5.08
C SER A 438 -9.07 -16.22 -4.22
N ARG A 439 -7.86 -15.97 -4.73
CA ARG A 439 -6.86 -15.16 -4.04
C ARG A 439 -7.32 -13.70 -3.87
N PRO A 440 -6.70 -12.94 -2.96
CA PRO A 440 -7.02 -11.52 -2.79
C PRO A 440 -6.90 -10.71 -4.09
N GLU A 441 -5.88 -10.96 -4.93
CA GLU A 441 -5.62 -10.15 -6.12
C GLU A 441 -6.70 -10.30 -7.21
N PRO A 442 -7.14 -11.51 -7.62
CA PRO A 442 -8.26 -11.63 -8.55
C PRO A 442 -9.60 -11.22 -7.92
N VAL A 443 -9.83 -11.51 -6.63
CA VAL A 443 -11.05 -11.06 -5.94
C VAL A 443 -11.16 -9.54 -5.96
N GLN A 444 -10.05 -8.82 -5.81
CA GLN A 444 -10.03 -7.36 -5.89
C GLN A 444 -10.48 -6.82 -7.25
N VAL A 445 -10.00 -7.39 -8.37
CA VAL A 445 -10.46 -6.94 -9.70
C VAL A 445 -11.93 -7.32 -9.95
N ILE A 446 -12.42 -8.40 -9.35
CA ILE A 446 -13.85 -8.74 -9.36
C ILE A 446 -14.65 -7.76 -8.49
N GLN A 447 -14.11 -7.24 -7.37
CA GLN A 447 -14.76 -6.16 -6.63
C GLN A 447 -14.91 -4.89 -7.48
N TYR A 448 -13.88 -4.50 -8.23
CA TYR A 448 -14.00 -3.38 -9.18
C TYR A 448 -15.08 -3.63 -10.24
N ALA A 449 -15.16 -4.85 -10.79
CA ALA A 449 -16.25 -5.22 -11.69
C ALA A 449 -17.64 -5.16 -11.00
N GLY A 450 -17.73 -5.59 -9.74
CA GLY A 450 -18.95 -5.47 -8.92
C GLY A 450 -19.36 -4.00 -8.69
N ARG A 451 -18.39 -3.10 -8.51
CA ARG A 451 -18.65 -1.66 -8.43
C ARG A 451 -19.16 -1.09 -9.75
N VAL A 452 -18.63 -1.53 -10.89
CA VAL A 452 -19.16 -1.20 -12.23
C VAL A 452 -20.61 -1.67 -12.36
N VAL A 453 -20.92 -2.90 -11.96
CA VAL A 453 -22.28 -3.46 -11.99
C VAL A 453 -23.25 -2.62 -11.15
N GLN A 454 -22.87 -2.27 -9.92
CA GLN A 454 -23.71 -1.45 -9.03
C GLN A 454 -23.99 -0.06 -9.63
N LEU A 455 -22.95 0.64 -10.08
CA LEU A 455 -23.11 1.97 -10.67
C LEU A 455 -23.96 1.91 -11.96
N ALA A 456 -23.81 0.85 -12.75
CA ALA A 456 -24.63 0.64 -13.94
C ALA A 456 -26.10 0.40 -13.59
N GLN A 457 -26.40 -0.40 -12.56
CA GLN A 457 -27.77 -0.61 -12.07
C GLN A 457 -28.40 0.72 -11.60
N GLU A 458 -27.66 1.53 -10.85
CA GLU A 458 -28.13 2.83 -10.36
C GLU A 458 -28.37 3.85 -11.49
N LEU A 459 -27.53 3.83 -12.53
CA LEU A 459 -27.61 4.80 -13.64
C LEU A 459 -28.61 4.41 -14.73
N PHE A 460 -28.77 3.11 -15.00
CA PHE A 460 -29.51 2.61 -16.16
C PHE A 460 -30.72 1.73 -15.80
N GLY A 461 -30.78 1.18 -14.58
CA GLY A 461 -31.89 0.31 -14.13
C GLY A 461 -31.94 -1.09 -14.75
N ASP A 462 -30.92 -1.48 -15.53
CA ASP A 462 -30.86 -2.78 -16.22
C ASP A 462 -30.25 -3.88 -15.33
N ASP A 463 -30.72 -5.12 -15.50
CA ASP A 463 -30.15 -6.32 -14.85
C ASP A 463 -28.87 -6.80 -15.57
N VAL A 464 -27.84 -5.95 -15.55
CA VAL A 464 -26.51 -6.29 -16.10
C VAL A 464 -25.81 -7.37 -15.27
N GLU A 465 -26.14 -7.45 -13.98
CA GLU A 465 -25.49 -8.33 -13.01
C GLU A 465 -25.67 -9.81 -13.36
N GLU A 466 -26.90 -10.25 -13.62
CA GLU A 466 -27.14 -11.68 -13.90
C GLU A 466 -26.44 -12.14 -15.18
N SER A 467 -26.36 -11.27 -16.19
CA SER A 467 -25.64 -11.57 -17.44
C SER A 467 -24.12 -11.60 -17.22
N PHE A 468 -23.59 -10.70 -16.40
CA PHE A 468 -22.19 -10.71 -15.98
C PHE A 468 -21.84 -11.99 -15.21
N LEU A 469 -22.67 -12.38 -14.23
CA LEU A 469 -22.43 -13.56 -13.40
C LEU A 469 -22.44 -14.86 -14.20
N LYS A 470 -23.26 -14.98 -15.24
CA LYS A 470 -23.27 -16.14 -16.16
C LYS A 470 -21.95 -16.30 -16.92
N LEU A 471 -21.30 -15.20 -17.27
CA LEU A 471 -19.98 -15.24 -17.91
C LEU A 471 -18.90 -15.55 -16.87
N LEU A 472 -18.99 -14.94 -15.69
CA LEU A 472 -18.04 -15.12 -14.60
C LEU A 472 -18.03 -16.56 -14.05
N GLU A 473 -19.16 -17.27 -14.07
CA GLU A 473 -19.28 -18.70 -13.68
C GLU A 473 -18.34 -19.63 -14.48
N GLN A 474 -17.94 -19.23 -15.68
CA GLN A 474 -17.02 -20.03 -16.51
C GLN A 474 -15.58 -20.00 -15.97
N ALA A 475 -15.23 -19.02 -15.13
CA ALA A 475 -13.93 -18.97 -14.46
C ALA A 475 -13.94 -19.94 -13.26
N ARG A 476 -13.29 -21.10 -13.40
CA ARG A 476 -13.24 -22.14 -12.37
C ARG A 476 -12.03 -21.97 -11.45
N SER A 477 -12.27 -21.98 -10.14
CA SER A 477 -11.20 -21.99 -9.12
C SER A 477 -10.45 -23.32 -9.13
N ASN A 478 -9.16 -23.31 -8.80
CA ASN A 478 -8.38 -24.53 -8.55
C ASN A 478 -8.70 -25.15 -7.17
N ILE A 479 -9.43 -24.42 -6.31
CA ILE A 479 -9.88 -24.85 -4.99
C ILE A 479 -11.36 -25.31 -5.10
N PRO A 480 -11.66 -26.62 -4.98
CA PRO A 480 -13.02 -27.15 -5.14
C PRO A 480 -14.06 -26.49 -4.23
N GLU A 481 -13.66 -26.12 -3.01
CA GLU A 481 -14.54 -25.49 -2.02
C GLU A 481 -15.00 -24.10 -2.45
N GLN A 482 -14.18 -23.38 -3.24
CA GLN A 482 -14.47 -22.06 -3.77
C GLN A 482 -15.32 -22.10 -5.04
N GLY A 483 -15.22 -23.19 -5.82
CA GLY A 483 -16.07 -23.43 -6.98
C GLY A 483 -15.70 -22.58 -8.20
N ASP A 484 -16.45 -21.50 -8.45
CA ASP A 484 -16.32 -20.67 -9.65
C ASP A 484 -16.47 -19.18 -9.37
N GLY A 485 -16.23 -18.36 -10.39
CA GLY A 485 -16.28 -16.92 -10.29
C GLY A 485 -17.63 -16.36 -9.83
N ARG A 486 -18.76 -17.00 -10.15
CA ARG A 486 -20.09 -16.58 -9.66
C ARG A 486 -20.19 -16.81 -8.16
N ARG A 487 -19.79 -17.99 -7.69
CA ARG A 487 -19.78 -18.32 -6.26
C ARG A 487 -18.83 -17.40 -5.49
N ILE A 488 -17.64 -17.13 -6.04
CA ILE A 488 -16.68 -16.18 -5.48
C ILE A 488 -17.28 -14.78 -5.39
N TYR A 489 -17.94 -14.29 -6.44
CA TYR A 489 -18.63 -13.01 -6.41
C TYR A 489 -19.69 -12.96 -5.30
N GLU A 490 -20.54 -13.98 -5.22
CA GLU A 490 -21.62 -14.04 -4.22
C GLU A 490 -21.12 -14.11 -2.77
N HIS A 491 -20.00 -14.81 -2.51
CA HIS A 491 -19.49 -15.06 -1.15
C HIS A 491 -18.42 -14.08 -0.69
N LEU A 492 -17.64 -13.51 -1.61
CA LEU A 492 -16.51 -12.63 -1.28
C LEU A 492 -16.70 -11.19 -1.75
N VAL A 493 -17.45 -10.94 -2.83
CA VAL A 493 -17.64 -9.59 -3.38
C VAL A 493 -18.96 -8.96 -2.94
N ARG A 494 -20.09 -9.67 -3.07
CA ARG A 494 -21.41 -9.18 -2.66
C ARG A 494 -21.47 -8.71 -1.19
N PRO A 495 -20.84 -9.40 -0.21
CA PRO A 495 -20.81 -8.91 1.16
C PRO A 495 -20.05 -7.59 1.32
N ALA A 496 -18.98 -7.40 0.54
CA ALA A 496 -18.14 -6.20 0.53
C ALA A 496 -18.80 -5.00 -0.18
N MET A 497 -19.82 -5.22 -1.02
CA MET A 497 -20.57 -4.14 -1.67
C MET A 497 -21.25 -3.24 -0.64
N ILE A 498 -21.03 -1.93 -0.72
CA ILE A 498 -21.57 -0.97 0.26
C ILE A 498 -22.50 0.03 -0.44
N ASP A 499 -23.61 0.31 0.24
CA ASP A 499 -24.54 1.40 -0.07
C ASP A 499 -24.63 2.35 1.13
N LEU A 500 -25.31 3.49 0.97
CA LEU A 500 -25.47 4.47 2.05
C LEU A 500 -26.19 3.87 3.28
N THR A 501 -27.05 2.87 3.08
CA THR A 501 -27.74 2.16 4.16
C THR A 501 -26.76 1.39 5.04
N LYS A 502 -25.82 0.63 4.45
CA LYS A 502 -24.76 -0.07 5.19
C LYS A 502 -23.81 0.89 5.90
N VAL A 503 -23.48 2.04 5.30
CA VAL A 503 -22.68 3.08 5.98
C VAL A 503 -23.41 3.64 7.20
N ALA A 504 -24.70 3.93 7.09
CA ALA A 504 -25.50 4.34 8.25
C ALA A 504 -25.63 3.22 9.29
N ALA A 505 -25.71 1.95 8.87
CA ALA A 505 -25.77 0.82 9.80
C ALA A 505 -24.45 0.67 10.57
N HIS A 506 -23.33 0.82 9.88
CA HIS A 506 -22.01 0.88 10.48
C HIS A 506 -21.94 1.98 11.55
N TYR A 507 -22.27 3.21 11.16
CA TYR A 507 -22.29 4.35 12.09
C TYR A 507 -23.22 4.12 13.27
N ALA A 508 -24.43 3.64 13.02
CA ALA A 508 -25.42 3.39 14.05
C ALA A 508 -24.90 2.39 15.09
N VAL A 509 -24.32 1.26 14.64
CA VAL A 509 -23.77 0.23 15.53
C VAL A 509 -22.56 0.74 16.31
N SER A 510 -21.61 1.42 15.63
CA SER A 510 -20.43 1.98 16.30
C SER A 510 -20.80 3.10 17.30
N SER A 511 -21.85 3.88 17.03
CA SER A 511 -22.27 5.01 17.88
C SER A 511 -22.73 4.64 19.30
N ILE A 512 -22.92 3.36 19.60
CA ILE A 512 -23.15 2.85 20.96
C ILE A 512 -21.85 2.78 21.78
N PHE A 513 -20.74 2.50 21.11
CA PHE A 513 -19.42 2.32 21.73
C PHE A 513 -18.60 3.61 21.69
N GLU A 514 -18.88 4.50 20.74
CA GLU A 514 -18.08 5.69 20.47
C GLU A 514 -18.88 6.98 20.50
N GLU A 515 -18.24 8.04 21.01
CA GLU A 515 -18.78 9.40 20.95
C GLU A 515 -18.37 10.05 19.63
N TYR A 516 -19.32 10.11 18.69
CA TYR A 516 -19.17 10.84 17.45
C TYR A 516 -19.50 12.32 17.61
N SER A 517 -18.73 13.17 16.92
CA SER A 517 -19.06 14.57 16.73
C SER A 517 -20.29 14.73 15.83
N GLN A 518 -20.87 15.93 15.76
CA GLN A 518 -22.01 16.20 14.87
C GLN A 518 -21.70 15.85 13.41
N GLU A 519 -20.45 16.03 12.98
CA GLU A 519 -19.96 15.68 11.67
C GLU A 519 -18.76 14.72 11.79
N THR A 520 -18.85 13.56 11.15
CA THR A 520 -17.81 12.52 11.22
C THR A 520 -17.54 11.97 9.83
N GLY A 521 -16.26 11.84 9.48
CA GLY A 521 -15.82 11.10 8.30
C GLY A 521 -15.69 9.61 8.60
N VAL A 522 -16.25 8.77 7.74
CA VAL A 522 -16.10 7.31 7.74
C VAL A 522 -15.59 6.92 6.36
N TYR A 523 -14.27 6.75 6.24
CA TYR A 523 -13.59 6.55 4.96
C TYR A 523 -13.98 7.61 3.92
N CYS A 524 -14.46 7.23 2.74
CA CYS A 524 -14.94 8.16 1.69
C CYS A 524 -16.40 8.62 1.87
N TYR A 525 -16.94 8.56 3.08
CA TYR A 525 -18.30 9.01 3.41
C TYR A 525 -18.27 10.02 4.55
N ARG A 526 -19.17 11.00 4.47
CA ARG A 526 -19.39 12.00 5.50
C ARG A 526 -20.75 11.78 6.13
N ILE A 527 -20.78 11.74 7.46
CA ILE A 527 -21.99 11.50 8.24
C ILE A 527 -22.26 12.74 9.08
N ASN A 528 -23.43 13.35 8.88
CA ASN A 528 -23.95 14.43 9.70
C ASN A 528 -25.08 13.89 10.58
N ASN A 529 -24.84 13.88 11.89
CA ASN A 529 -25.79 13.49 12.91
C ASN A 529 -26.83 14.59 13.11
N GLU A 530 -28.04 14.40 12.59
CA GLU A 530 -29.11 15.40 12.68
C GLU A 530 -29.94 15.26 13.96
N ASP A 531 -30.10 14.04 14.47
CA ASP A 531 -30.70 13.76 15.79
C ASP A 531 -30.26 12.38 16.28
N ARG A 532 -29.92 12.28 17.57
CA ARG A 532 -29.55 11.02 18.22
C ARG A 532 -30.01 11.05 19.67
N GLN A 533 -30.77 10.05 20.06
CA GLN A 533 -31.23 9.82 21.42
C GLN A 533 -30.73 8.47 21.91
N THR A 534 -30.06 8.49 23.05
CA THR A 534 -29.52 7.29 23.69
C THR A 534 -30.19 7.14 25.05
N THR A 535 -30.63 5.92 25.35
CA THR A 535 -31.28 5.57 26.61
C THR A 535 -30.65 4.31 27.16
N ASP A 536 -30.24 4.36 28.43
CA ASP A 536 -29.78 3.18 29.17
C ASP A 536 -30.96 2.44 29.78
N CYS A 537 -30.99 1.11 29.59
CA CYS A 537 -32.07 0.23 30.05
C CYS A 537 -31.45 -0.90 30.90
N GLY A 538 -30.77 -0.52 31.98
CA GLY A 538 -29.98 -1.41 32.82
C GLY A 538 -28.56 -1.61 32.27
N LYS A 539 -28.20 -2.85 31.95
CA LYS A 539 -26.92 -3.18 31.27
C LYS A 539 -27.00 -3.06 29.74
N SER A 540 -28.19 -2.83 29.21
CA SER A 540 -28.45 -2.71 27.78
C SER A 540 -28.58 -1.24 27.38
N LYS A 541 -28.21 -0.91 26.15
CA LYS A 541 -28.27 0.45 25.60
C LYS A 541 -29.12 0.48 24.34
N LEU A 542 -29.98 1.48 24.23
CA LEU A 542 -30.72 1.81 23.01
C LEU A 542 -30.20 3.13 22.46
N ALA A 543 -29.88 3.17 21.17
CA ALA A 543 -29.62 4.40 20.42
C ALA A 543 -30.57 4.47 19.23
N VAL A 544 -31.33 5.56 19.10
CA VAL A 544 -32.22 5.82 17.97
C VAL A 544 -31.95 7.22 17.43
N GLY A 545 -32.03 7.39 16.12
CA GLY A 545 -31.66 8.68 15.53
C GLY A 545 -31.93 8.78 14.04
N ARG A 546 -31.52 9.91 13.48
CA ARG A 546 -31.39 10.11 12.04
C ARG A 546 -30.07 10.77 11.69
N ALA A 547 -29.46 10.31 10.62
CA ALA A 547 -28.22 10.85 10.10
C ALA A 547 -28.33 11.07 8.59
N ARG A 548 -27.64 12.10 8.10
CA ARG A 548 -27.42 12.33 6.68
C ARG A 548 -26.07 11.74 6.31
N VAL A 549 -26.08 10.80 5.39
CA VAL A 549 -24.86 10.18 4.86
C VAL A 549 -24.65 10.70 3.44
N THR A 550 -23.45 11.21 3.17
CA THR A 550 -23.02 11.72 1.88
C THR A 550 -21.77 10.98 1.41
N SER A 551 -21.76 10.46 0.19
CA SER A 551 -20.54 9.97 -0.46
C SER A 551 -19.68 11.15 -0.90
N GLU A 552 -18.41 11.18 -0.50
CA GLU A 552 -17.46 12.22 -0.94
C GLU A 552 -16.97 11.98 -2.38
N ILE A 553 -17.20 10.78 -2.92
CA ILE A 553 -16.80 10.41 -4.28
C ILE A 553 -17.86 10.83 -5.30
N THR A 554 -19.13 10.54 -5.03
CA THR A 554 -20.23 10.77 -5.99
C THR A 554 -21.12 11.96 -5.63
N GLY A 555 -21.01 12.49 -4.42
CA GLY A 555 -21.92 13.51 -3.87
C GLY A 555 -23.30 12.96 -3.48
N GLU A 556 -23.56 11.66 -3.69
CA GLU A 556 -24.84 11.06 -3.37
C GLU A 556 -25.14 11.17 -1.88
N THR A 557 -26.35 11.60 -1.55
CA THR A 557 -26.76 11.87 -0.17
C THR A 557 -28.10 11.22 0.15
N ALA A 558 -28.19 10.60 1.32
CA ALA A 558 -29.44 10.06 1.86
C ALA A 558 -29.61 10.45 3.34
N VAL A 559 -30.85 10.75 3.73
CA VAL A 559 -31.22 10.88 5.14
C VAL A 559 -31.82 9.56 5.61
N LEU A 560 -31.21 8.99 6.63
CA LEU A 560 -31.49 7.64 7.11
C LEU A 560 -31.86 7.70 8.59
N SER A 561 -32.96 7.04 8.95
CA SER A 561 -33.30 6.77 10.35
C SER A 561 -32.66 5.45 10.76
N PHE A 562 -32.17 5.39 11.99
CA PHE A 562 -31.56 4.18 12.55
C PHE A 562 -32.04 3.93 13.98
N GLY A 563 -31.95 2.67 14.38
CA GLY A 563 -32.19 2.22 15.74
C GLY A 563 -31.30 1.03 16.06
N VAL A 564 -30.60 1.09 17.19
CA VAL A 564 -29.66 0.06 17.63
C VAL A 564 -29.91 -0.26 19.08
N PHE A 565 -30.03 -1.55 19.36
CA PHE A 565 -30.17 -2.07 20.70
C PHE A 565 -29.04 -3.05 21.01
N HIS A 566 -28.25 -2.71 22.03
CA HIS A 566 -27.16 -3.52 22.56
C HIS A 566 -27.61 -4.19 23.84
N PHE A 567 -27.67 -5.53 23.84
CA PHE A 567 -28.13 -6.32 24.99
C PHE A 567 -27.05 -6.46 26.09
N GLY A 568 -25.81 -6.12 25.77
CA GLY A 568 -24.61 -6.48 26.53
C GLY A 568 -23.80 -7.56 25.80
N GLY A 569 -22.49 -7.60 26.06
CA GLY A 569 -21.57 -8.49 25.36
C GLY A 569 -21.57 -8.25 23.85
N HIS A 570 -21.62 -9.33 23.06
CA HIS A 570 -21.53 -9.30 21.59
C HIS A 570 -22.90 -9.23 20.86
N VAL A 571 -24.02 -9.16 21.59
CA VAL A 571 -25.36 -9.23 20.99
C VAL A 571 -25.88 -7.82 20.69
N ILE A 572 -25.98 -7.51 19.40
CA ILE A 572 -26.49 -6.25 18.88
C ILE A 572 -27.57 -6.53 17.84
N ASN A 573 -28.66 -5.76 17.90
CA ASN A 573 -29.66 -5.68 16.85
C ASN A 573 -29.75 -4.22 16.39
N ALA A 574 -29.52 -3.99 15.09
CA ALA A 574 -29.60 -2.68 14.48
C ALA A 574 -30.50 -2.69 13.25
N GLY A 575 -31.24 -1.61 13.04
CA GLY A 575 -32.07 -1.39 11.86
C GLY A 575 -31.82 -0.01 11.26
N VAL A 576 -31.84 0.08 9.94
CA VAL A 576 -31.69 1.33 9.18
C VAL A 576 -32.73 1.39 8.08
N ARG A 577 -33.33 2.57 7.87
CA ARG A 577 -34.27 2.82 6.78
C ARG A 577 -34.16 4.24 6.25
N SER A 578 -34.61 4.45 5.02
CA SER A 578 -34.85 5.80 4.48
C SER A 578 -35.79 6.60 5.39
N TYR A 579 -35.46 7.86 5.63
CA TYR A 579 -36.28 8.76 6.43
C TYR A 579 -37.69 8.93 5.83
N ARG A 580 -38.73 8.66 6.62
CA ARG A 580 -40.15 8.68 6.19
C ARG A 580 -40.93 9.90 6.69
N GLY A 581 -40.24 10.98 7.01
CA GLY A 581 -40.83 12.19 7.57
C GLY A 581 -40.89 12.20 9.10
N GLU A 582 -41.21 13.39 9.64
CA GLU A 582 -41.05 13.70 11.06
C GLU A 582 -42.02 12.91 11.96
N GLU A 583 -43.25 12.67 11.50
CA GLU A 583 -44.27 11.93 12.25
C GLU A 583 -43.86 10.46 12.48
N ALA A 584 -43.47 9.76 11.41
CA ALA A 584 -43.01 8.39 11.48
C ALA A 584 -41.71 8.23 12.29
N TYR A 585 -40.85 9.26 12.26
CA TYR A 585 -39.63 9.31 13.06
C TYR A 585 -39.93 9.48 14.55
N ARG A 586 -40.77 10.46 14.92
CA ARG A 586 -41.15 10.68 16.32
C ARG A 586 -41.88 9.48 16.93
N ALA A 587 -42.78 8.85 16.17
CA ALA A 587 -43.45 7.63 16.62
C ALA A 587 -42.44 6.51 16.92
N MET A 588 -41.48 6.27 16.02
CA MET A 588 -40.42 5.29 16.21
C MET A 588 -39.58 5.57 17.46
N VAL A 589 -39.12 6.82 17.63
CA VAL A 589 -38.31 7.23 18.79
C VAL A 589 -39.10 7.06 20.09
N GLN A 590 -40.35 7.52 20.15
CA GLN A 590 -41.17 7.43 21.35
C GLN A 590 -41.49 5.98 21.73
N GLU A 591 -41.95 5.15 20.79
CA GLU A 591 -42.30 3.75 21.03
C GLU A 591 -41.10 2.94 21.54
N THR A 592 -39.94 3.08 20.90
CA THR A 592 -38.73 2.32 21.26
C THR A 592 -38.14 2.78 22.59
N ILE A 593 -38.05 4.09 22.84
CA ILE A 593 -37.56 4.63 24.12
C ILE A 593 -38.49 4.23 25.27
N GLN A 594 -39.81 4.32 25.09
CA GLN A 594 -40.77 3.95 26.13
C GLN A 594 -40.68 2.47 26.49
N SER A 595 -40.61 1.58 25.50
CA SER A 595 -40.46 0.13 25.71
C SER A 595 -39.13 -0.23 26.39
N CYS A 596 -38.07 0.51 26.07
CA CYS A 596 -36.76 0.33 26.69
C CYS A 596 -36.78 0.79 28.17
N ALA A 597 -37.44 1.91 28.47
CA ALA A 597 -37.60 2.41 29.84
C ALA A 597 -38.38 1.44 30.74
N THR A 598 -39.30 0.64 30.17
CA THR A 598 -40.02 -0.42 30.90
C THR A 598 -39.27 -1.76 30.93
N ALA A 599 -38.05 -1.84 30.37
CA ALA A 599 -37.22 -3.04 30.26
C ALA A 599 -37.89 -4.23 29.55
N ASP A 600 -38.81 -3.97 28.59
CA ASP A 600 -39.44 -5.00 27.76
C ASP A 600 -38.61 -5.24 26.48
N PHE A 601 -37.52 -6.00 26.61
CA PHE A 601 -36.56 -6.21 25.52
C PHE A 601 -37.12 -6.95 24.30
N PRO A 602 -37.97 -8.00 24.45
CA PRO A 602 -38.65 -8.62 23.31
C PRO A 602 -39.49 -7.62 22.52
N GLU A 603 -40.18 -6.71 23.20
CA GLU A 603 -40.96 -5.66 22.56
C GLU A 603 -40.08 -4.64 21.83
N VAL A 604 -38.93 -4.26 22.40
CA VAL A 604 -37.95 -3.39 21.71
C VAL A 604 -37.48 -4.01 20.39
N ILE A 605 -37.14 -5.31 20.37
CA ILE A 605 -36.76 -6.01 19.12
C ILE A 605 -37.91 -5.99 18.13
N ARG A 606 -39.11 -6.34 18.58
CA ARG A 606 -40.30 -6.39 17.71
C ARG A 606 -40.60 -5.01 17.11
N LEU A 607 -40.38 -3.94 17.87
CA LEU A 607 -40.53 -2.56 17.40
C LEU A 607 -39.43 -2.19 16.39
N LEU A 608 -38.17 -2.55 16.64
CA LEU A 608 -37.09 -2.36 15.67
C LEU A 608 -37.39 -3.11 14.35
N ASP A 609 -37.73 -4.39 14.41
CA ASP A 609 -38.10 -5.19 13.24
C ASP A 609 -39.33 -4.62 12.51
N ARG A 610 -40.30 -4.07 13.25
CA ARG A 610 -41.49 -3.42 12.67
C ARG A 610 -41.13 -2.13 11.95
N HIS A 611 -40.27 -1.30 12.55
CA HIS A 611 -39.91 0.00 11.98
C HIS A 611 -38.92 -0.12 10.83
N PHE A 612 -37.94 -1.01 10.94
CA PHE A 612 -36.82 -1.13 9.99
C PHE A 612 -36.95 -2.33 9.03
N GLY A 613 -37.84 -3.28 9.30
CA GLY A 613 -38.00 -4.51 8.53
C GLY A 613 -37.11 -5.65 9.04
N SER A 614 -37.08 -6.76 8.31
CA SER A 614 -36.31 -7.97 8.68
C SER A 614 -34.79 -7.86 8.48
N THR A 615 -34.29 -6.69 8.07
CA THR A 615 -32.86 -6.42 7.88
C THR A 615 -32.24 -5.98 9.21
N ALA A 616 -31.94 -6.97 10.06
CA ALA A 616 -31.20 -6.75 11.30
C ALA A 616 -29.69 -6.76 11.02
N TYR A 617 -29.03 -5.61 11.21
CA TYR A 617 -27.59 -5.46 11.23
C TYR A 617 -27.03 -5.86 12.61
N SER A 618 -25.77 -6.32 12.62
CA SER A 618 -25.08 -6.78 13.83
C SER A 618 -23.62 -6.33 13.82
N LEU A 619 -22.81 -6.78 14.79
CA LEU A 619 -21.35 -6.55 14.76
C LEU A 619 -20.67 -7.03 13.47
N LYS A 620 -21.22 -8.07 12.82
CA LYS A 620 -20.71 -8.55 11.52
C LYS A 620 -20.95 -7.58 10.35
N SER A 621 -21.76 -6.55 10.58
CA SER A 621 -22.07 -5.51 9.60
C SER A 621 -21.15 -4.29 9.72
N LEU A 622 -20.32 -4.22 10.76
CA LEU A 622 -19.26 -3.23 10.86
C LEU A 622 -18.19 -3.49 9.79
N PHE A 623 -17.49 -2.42 9.41
CA PHE A 623 -16.33 -2.53 8.50
C PHE A 623 -15.17 -3.14 9.30
N ARG A 624 -14.23 -3.80 8.62
CA ARG A 624 -13.33 -4.77 9.28
C ARG A 624 -12.54 -4.17 10.44
N ASP A 625 -12.01 -2.96 10.27
CA ASP A 625 -11.23 -2.24 11.27
C ASP A 625 -12.08 -1.89 12.50
N GLU A 626 -13.24 -1.27 12.27
CA GLU A 626 -14.18 -0.90 13.33
C GLU A 626 -14.76 -2.13 14.04
N GLN A 627 -14.99 -3.22 13.29
CA GLN A 627 -15.40 -4.50 13.86
C GLN A 627 -14.36 -5.01 14.87
N ARG A 628 -13.06 -4.92 14.55
CA ARG A 628 -11.98 -5.31 15.48
C ARG A 628 -11.94 -4.43 16.69
N LYS A 629 -12.03 -3.12 16.50
CA LYS A 629 -12.02 -2.14 17.58
C LYS A 629 -13.16 -2.37 18.57
N VAL A 630 -14.38 -2.49 18.08
CA VAL A 630 -15.57 -2.75 18.89
C VAL A 630 -15.51 -4.13 19.55
N LEU A 631 -15.04 -5.18 18.85
CA LEU A 631 -14.82 -6.49 19.47
C LEU A 631 -13.78 -6.42 20.59
N GLY A 632 -12.73 -5.61 20.43
CA GLY A 632 -11.74 -5.31 21.47
C GLY A 632 -12.40 -4.76 22.73
N TYR A 633 -13.24 -3.71 22.60
CA TYR A 633 -13.97 -3.13 23.73
C TYR A 633 -14.93 -4.13 24.40
N ILE A 634 -15.65 -4.93 23.60
CA ILE A 634 -16.60 -5.92 24.13
C ILE A 634 -15.88 -7.04 24.89
N LEU A 635 -14.72 -7.45 24.38
CA LEU A 635 -13.93 -8.54 24.96
C LEU A 635 -13.03 -8.08 26.09
N GLU A 636 -12.77 -6.78 26.26
CA GLU A 636 -11.85 -6.24 27.28
C GLU A 636 -12.17 -6.75 28.69
N SER A 637 -13.44 -6.69 29.12
CA SER A 637 -13.83 -7.19 30.44
C SER A 637 -13.65 -8.71 30.56
N THR A 638 -13.95 -9.45 29.50
CA THR A 638 -13.81 -10.92 29.46
C THR A 638 -12.33 -11.31 29.49
N MET A 639 -11.49 -10.59 28.74
CA MET A 639 -10.05 -10.77 28.72
C MET A 639 -9.43 -10.41 30.06
N SER A 640 -9.92 -9.37 30.74
CA SER A 640 -9.49 -9.01 32.09
C SER A 640 -9.87 -10.08 33.13
N GLU A 641 -11.05 -10.68 33.01
CA GLU A 641 -11.46 -11.82 33.85
C GLU A 641 -10.57 -13.07 33.60
N ILE A 642 -10.31 -13.39 32.33
CA ILE A 642 -9.42 -14.50 31.94
C ILE A 642 -8.01 -14.23 32.46
N GLU A 643 -7.49 -13.02 32.26
CA GLU A 643 -6.17 -12.61 32.77
C GLU A 643 -6.12 -12.75 34.29
N THR A 644 -7.14 -12.30 35.02
CA THR A 644 -7.19 -12.41 36.48
C THR A 644 -7.13 -13.87 36.94
N ALA A 645 -7.90 -14.76 36.30
CA ALA A 645 -7.91 -16.18 36.61
C ALA A 645 -6.55 -16.84 36.30
N TYR A 646 -5.95 -16.53 35.15
CA TYR A 646 -4.65 -17.05 34.75
C TYR A 646 -3.52 -16.49 35.62
N ARG A 647 -3.61 -15.23 36.05
CA ARG A 647 -2.67 -14.58 36.95
C ARG A 647 -2.70 -15.22 38.33
N GLN A 648 -3.88 -15.52 38.86
CA GLN A 648 -4.01 -16.26 40.12
C GLN A 648 -3.36 -17.65 40.04
N LEU A 649 -3.57 -18.37 38.93
CA LEU A 649 -2.92 -19.66 38.69
C LEU A 649 -1.39 -19.52 38.59
N TYR A 650 -0.91 -18.52 37.85
CA TYR A 650 0.50 -18.22 37.68
C TYR A 650 1.16 -17.89 39.02
N GLU A 651 0.63 -16.94 39.78
CA GLU A 651 1.22 -16.45 41.04
C GLU A 651 1.20 -17.53 42.13
N TYR A 652 0.09 -18.23 42.30
CA TYR A 652 -0.05 -19.27 43.34
C TYR A 652 0.89 -20.46 43.10
N HIS A 653 1.13 -20.81 41.83
CA HIS A 653 1.98 -21.93 41.45
C HIS A 653 3.40 -21.52 41.02
N TYR A 654 3.75 -20.24 41.10
CA TYR A 654 5.09 -19.76 40.74
C TYR A 654 6.21 -20.45 41.55
N PRO A 655 6.16 -20.56 42.90
CA PRO A 655 7.22 -21.23 43.65
C PRO A 655 7.45 -22.71 43.29
N PRO A 656 6.43 -23.59 43.21
CA PRO A 656 6.65 -24.98 42.81
C PRO A 656 7.08 -25.12 41.34
N MET A 657 6.64 -24.23 40.44
CA MET A 657 7.10 -24.24 39.04
C MET A 657 8.58 -23.90 38.92
N ARG A 658 9.03 -22.86 39.64
CA ARG A 658 10.44 -22.49 39.71
C ARG A 658 11.30 -23.66 40.22
N PHE A 659 10.85 -24.33 41.28
CA PHE A 659 11.52 -25.52 41.82
C PHE A 659 11.61 -26.67 40.82
N LEU A 660 10.54 -26.96 40.06
CA LEU A 660 10.54 -28.00 39.03
C LEU A 660 11.49 -27.68 37.86
N SER A 661 11.53 -26.41 37.43
CA SER A 661 12.46 -25.93 36.40
C SER A 661 13.92 -26.04 36.85
N GLU A 662 14.22 -25.66 38.10
CA GLU A 662 15.58 -25.79 38.69
C GLU A 662 16.05 -27.26 38.78
N LEU A 663 15.11 -28.20 38.94
CA LEU A 663 15.40 -29.65 38.91
C LEU A 663 15.54 -30.23 37.50
N GLY A 664 15.40 -29.43 36.45
CA GLY A 664 15.46 -29.87 35.05
C GLY A 664 14.23 -30.68 34.59
N GLY A 665 13.13 -30.64 35.34
CA GLY A 665 11.88 -31.30 34.97
C GLY A 665 11.02 -30.44 34.04
N PRO A 666 10.23 -31.05 33.12
CA PRO A 666 9.34 -30.29 32.24
C PRO A 666 8.17 -29.68 33.03
N VAL A 667 7.87 -28.42 32.77
CA VAL A 667 6.70 -27.73 33.34
C VAL A 667 5.42 -28.37 32.77
N PRO A 668 4.42 -28.72 33.60
CA PRO A 668 3.17 -29.29 33.09
C PRO A 668 2.44 -28.31 32.16
N LYS A 669 1.85 -28.83 31.07
CA LYS A 669 1.21 -28.03 30.00
C LYS A 669 0.22 -26.96 30.50
N ALA A 670 -0.62 -27.29 31.47
CA ALA A 670 -1.62 -26.35 31.99
C ALA A 670 -0.98 -25.13 32.66
N PHE A 671 0.16 -25.30 33.34
CA PHE A 671 0.90 -24.20 33.94
C PHE A 671 1.73 -23.43 32.90
N HIS A 672 2.27 -24.14 31.92
CA HIS A 672 2.98 -23.54 30.80
C HIS A 672 2.07 -22.56 30.03
N SER A 673 0.84 -22.97 29.68
CA SER A 673 -0.13 -22.06 29.03
C SER A 673 -0.52 -20.87 29.90
N ALA A 674 -0.55 -21.03 31.23
CA ALA A 674 -0.82 -19.92 32.14
C ALA A 674 0.33 -18.91 32.18
N ALA A 675 1.56 -19.41 32.27
CA ALA A 675 2.75 -18.59 32.21
C ALA A 675 2.93 -17.91 30.86
N GLU A 676 2.63 -18.59 29.76
CA GLU A 676 2.69 -18.05 28.41
C GLU A 676 1.80 -16.83 28.25
N LEU A 677 0.54 -16.91 28.66
CA LEU A 677 -0.37 -15.77 28.59
C LEU A 677 0.13 -14.58 29.44
N ILE A 678 0.47 -14.84 30.71
CA ILE A 678 0.80 -13.77 31.67
C ILE A 678 2.15 -13.12 31.34
N LEU A 679 3.17 -13.89 30.98
CA LEU A 679 4.48 -13.35 30.62
C LEU A 679 4.42 -12.50 29.35
N ASN A 680 3.63 -12.90 28.35
CA ASN A 680 3.41 -12.08 27.15
C ASN A 680 2.70 -10.77 27.51
N ILE A 681 1.59 -10.81 28.25
CA ILE A 681 0.86 -9.60 28.69
C ILE A 681 1.76 -8.65 29.47
N ASP A 682 2.52 -9.17 30.44
CA ASP A 682 3.37 -8.36 31.30
C ASP A 682 4.57 -7.78 30.52
N LEU A 683 5.11 -8.49 29.53
CA LEU A 683 6.14 -7.96 28.65
C LEU A 683 5.62 -6.84 27.76
N HIS A 684 4.47 -7.03 27.09
CA HIS A 684 3.82 -5.98 26.31
C HIS A 684 3.58 -4.71 27.14
N ARG A 685 3.06 -4.85 28.37
CA ARG A 685 2.87 -3.72 29.28
C ARG A 685 4.19 -3.07 29.70
N ALA A 686 5.20 -3.87 30.02
CA ALA A 686 6.48 -3.35 30.49
C ALA A 686 7.21 -2.55 29.40
N VAL A 687 7.23 -3.04 28.15
CA VAL A 687 7.91 -2.35 27.04
C VAL A 687 7.14 -1.13 26.52
N ASN A 688 5.81 -1.06 26.71
CA ASN A 688 4.98 0.09 26.32
C ASN A 688 4.86 1.19 27.39
N SER A 689 5.33 0.92 28.62
CA SER A 689 5.22 1.88 29.72
C SER A 689 5.99 3.19 29.45
N GLU A 690 5.50 4.31 29.98
CA GLU A 690 6.18 5.62 29.88
C GLU A 690 7.58 5.61 30.51
N THR A 691 7.78 4.78 31.54
CA THR A 691 9.07 4.57 32.18
C THR A 691 9.40 3.09 32.19
N ILE A 692 10.27 2.70 31.25
CA ILE A 692 10.67 1.31 31.08
C ILE A 692 11.57 0.87 32.23
N ASP A 693 11.06 -0.04 33.07
CA ASP A 693 11.87 -0.72 34.08
C ASP A 693 12.64 -1.89 33.43
N ALA A 694 13.91 -1.65 33.11
CA ALA A 694 14.77 -2.66 32.52
C ALA A 694 14.99 -3.89 33.42
N GLY A 695 14.83 -3.76 34.75
CA GLY A 695 14.89 -4.88 35.69
C GLY A 695 13.68 -5.79 35.54
N VAL A 696 12.48 -5.22 35.45
CA VAL A 696 11.24 -5.96 35.22
C VAL A 696 11.28 -6.71 33.88
N VAL A 697 11.63 -6.02 32.79
CA VAL A 697 11.71 -6.64 31.46
C VAL A 697 12.71 -7.81 31.43
N ARG A 698 13.90 -7.63 32.00
CA ARG A 698 14.90 -8.71 32.08
C ARG A 698 14.38 -9.92 32.86
N ASN A 699 13.78 -9.70 34.03
CA ASN A 699 13.24 -10.78 34.85
C ASN A 699 12.15 -11.57 34.12
N LEU A 700 11.28 -10.89 33.38
CA LEU A 700 10.22 -11.53 32.60
C LEU A 700 10.80 -12.39 31.46
N VAL A 701 11.78 -11.87 30.72
CA VAL A 701 12.48 -12.60 29.65
C VAL A 701 13.24 -13.81 30.19
N GLU A 702 13.99 -13.65 31.28
CA GLU A 702 14.72 -14.74 31.93
C GLU A 702 13.76 -15.83 32.44
N THR A 703 12.63 -15.43 33.01
CA THR A 703 11.58 -16.36 33.45
C THR A 703 11.01 -17.13 32.26
N ALA A 704 10.65 -16.45 31.17
CA ALA A 704 10.14 -17.08 29.96
C ALA A 704 11.14 -18.09 29.37
N ALA A 705 12.43 -17.73 29.32
CA ALA A 705 13.49 -18.63 28.86
C ALA A 705 13.65 -19.85 29.77
N SER A 706 13.64 -19.66 31.10
CA SER A 706 13.77 -20.76 32.07
C SER A 706 12.61 -21.75 32.01
N TRP A 707 11.42 -21.28 31.63
CA TRP A 707 10.20 -22.09 31.55
C TRP A 707 9.86 -22.53 30.13
N GLN A 708 10.71 -22.18 29.15
CA GLN A 708 10.53 -22.49 27.73
C GLN A 708 9.16 -22.03 27.21
N VAL A 709 8.76 -20.82 27.60
CA VAL A 709 7.53 -20.17 27.16
C VAL A 709 7.73 -19.55 25.79
N ASP A 710 6.77 -19.74 24.90
CA ASP A 710 6.74 -19.11 23.59
C ASP A 710 6.32 -17.64 23.76
N LEU A 711 7.27 -16.73 23.53
CA LEU A 711 6.99 -15.29 23.54
C LEU A 711 6.56 -14.82 22.15
N ASP A 712 5.60 -13.89 22.10
CA ASP A 712 5.30 -13.10 20.91
C ASP A 712 6.41 -12.06 20.68
N THR A 713 7.58 -12.58 20.31
CA THR A 713 8.77 -11.77 20.07
C THR A 713 8.58 -10.73 18.96
N VAL A 714 7.67 -10.99 18.02
CA VAL A 714 7.34 -10.07 16.92
C VAL A 714 6.49 -8.91 17.43
N GLY A 715 5.40 -9.20 18.15
CA GLY A 715 4.54 -8.18 18.74
C GLY A 715 5.25 -7.36 19.81
N ILE A 716 5.96 -8.00 20.74
CA ILE A 716 6.71 -7.31 21.80
C ILE A 716 7.83 -6.45 21.21
N GLY A 717 8.50 -6.94 20.16
CA GLY A 717 9.53 -6.17 19.45
C GLY A 717 8.96 -4.94 18.75
N TYR A 718 7.77 -5.06 18.15
CA TYR A 718 7.06 -3.95 17.51
C TYR A 718 6.61 -2.89 18.53
N ASP A 719 5.98 -3.31 19.64
CA ASP A 719 5.57 -2.41 20.72
C ASP A 719 6.75 -1.63 21.30
N PHE A 720 7.87 -2.32 21.54
CA PHE A 720 9.05 -1.66 22.07
C PHE A 720 9.67 -0.68 21.05
N LYS A 721 9.67 -1.03 19.76
CA LYS A 721 10.04 -0.11 18.68
C LYS A 721 9.18 1.15 18.74
N GLU A 722 7.85 1.05 18.75
CA GLU A 722 6.95 2.21 18.77
C GLU A 722 7.18 3.11 20.00
N ASN A 723 7.41 2.52 21.18
CA ASN A 723 7.76 3.31 22.38
C ASN A 723 9.10 4.04 22.22
N LEU A 724 10.14 3.36 21.75
CA LEU A 724 11.45 3.98 21.50
C LEU A 724 11.38 5.11 20.47
N GLU A 725 10.58 4.94 19.42
CA GLU A 725 10.33 5.97 18.42
C GLU A 725 9.67 7.20 19.04
N ARG A 726 8.63 7.01 19.85
CA ARG A 726 7.96 8.10 20.58
C ARG A 726 8.93 8.85 21.50
N MET A 727 9.68 8.13 22.33
CA MET A 727 10.68 8.75 23.23
C MET A 727 11.74 9.55 22.47
N MET A 728 12.16 9.06 21.29
CA MET A 728 13.14 9.75 20.47
C MET A 728 12.55 10.97 19.74
N VAL A 729 11.28 10.92 19.32
CA VAL A 729 10.57 12.09 18.78
C VAL A 729 10.47 13.20 19.83
N GLU A 730 10.12 12.84 21.07
CA GLU A 730 10.13 13.78 22.21
C GLU A 730 11.52 14.39 22.43
N GLN A 731 12.58 13.57 22.34
CA GLN A 731 13.97 14.05 22.43
C GLN A 731 14.33 15.03 21.32
N VAL A 732 13.88 14.79 20.09
CA VAL A 732 14.12 15.71 18.97
C VAL A 732 13.36 17.03 19.16
N ALA A 733 12.14 16.98 19.71
CA ALA A 733 11.34 18.17 20.00
C ALA A 733 11.94 19.02 21.14
N ALA A 734 12.54 18.39 22.14
CA ALA A 734 13.20 19.04 23.26
C ALA A 734 14.67 18.59 23.43
N PRO A 735 15.61 19.00 22.55
CA PRO A 735 16.96 18.44 22.53
C PRO A 735 17.77 18.61 23.81
N GLY A 736 17.46 19.64 24.62
CA GLY A 736 18.14 19.91 25.89
C GLY A 736 17.63 19.09 27.08
N ASP A 737 16.60 18.26 26.91
CA ASP A 737 16.13 17.36 27.96
C ASP A 737 17.13 16.21 28.15
N ALA A 738 17.98 16.34 29.17
CA ALA A 738 18.99 15.34 29.50
C ALA A 738 18.38 14.10 30.18
N ASP A 739 17.26 14.25 30.88
CA ASP A 739 16.60 13.14 31.56
C ASP A 739 15.94 12.22 30.53
N ASN A 740 15.26 12.78 29.53
CA ASN A 740 14.69 11.99 28.44
C ASN A 740 15.79 11.32 27.59
N LEU A 741 16.89 12.01 27.28
CA LEU A 741 18.02 11.42 26.56
C LEU A 741 18.56 10.18 27.29
N LYS A 742 18.66 10.26 28.62
CA LYS A 742 19.10 9.13 29.44
C LYS A 742 18.08 7.98 29.43
N LYS A 743 16.78 8.28 29.48
CA LYS A 743 15.73 7.25 29.33
C LYS A 743 15.83 6.54 27.99
N VAL A 744 16.05 7.27 26.90
CA VAL A 744 16.26 6.69 25.55
C VAL A 744 17.50 5.82 25.53
N LEU A 745 18.63 6.29 26.10
CA LEU A 745 19.86 5.51 26.22
C LEU A 745 19.64 4.18 26.94
N ASP A 746 18.99 4.20 28.10
CA ASP A 746 18.72 3.01 28.91
C ASP A 746 17.77 2.04 28.17
N ALA A 747 16.76 2.56 27.48
CA ALA A 747 15.82 1.77 26.70
C ALA A 747 16.49 1.11 25.48
N VAL A 748 17.34 1.82 24.73
CA VAL A 748 18.11 1.24 23.62
C VAL A 748 19.08 0.17 24.13
N ALA A 749 19.71 0.41 25.29
CA ALA A 749 20.59 -0.57 25.92
C ALA A 749 19.85 -1.86 26.32
N LEU A 750 18.60 -1.74 26.77
CA LEU A 750 17.73 -2.87 27.03
C LEU A 750 17.37 -3.61 25.73
N ALA A 751 16.95 -2.89 24.69
CA ALA A 751 16.56 -3.45 23.39
C ALA A 751 17.66 -4.34 22.79
N ARG A 752 18.93 -3.93 22.88
CA ARG A 752 20.09 -4.71 22.39
C ARG A 752 20.36 -5.99 23.16
N ARG A 753 19.87 -6.12 24.39
CA ARG A 753 20.10 -7.28 25.27
C ARG A 753 18.96 -8.30 25.21
N LEU A 754 17.85 -7.96 24.55
CA LEU A 754 16.73 -8.87 24.38
C LEU A 754 17.10 -10.03 23.45
N PRO A 755 16.52 -11.23 23.65
CA PRO A 755 16.79 -12.40 22.81
C PRO A 755 16.08 -12.34 21.44
N PHE A 756 15.39 -11.25 21.14
CA PHE A 756 14.69 -10.98 19.90
C PHE A 756 15.00 -9.57 19.39
N PRO A 757 14.93 -9.34 18.07
CA PRO A 757 15.29 -8.06 17.49
C PRO A 757 14.23 -6.99 17.80
N VAL A 758 14.70 -5.79 18.13
CA VAL A 758 13.89 -4.56 18.15
C VAL A 758 14.40 -3.69 17.02
N ASP A 759 13.50 -3.24 16.15
CA ASP A 759 13.88 -2.33 15.06
C ASP A 759 14.22 -0.94 15.61
N LEU A 760 15.42 -0.45 15.32
CA LEU A 760 15.91 0.86 15.76
C LEU A 760 16.01 1.85 14.61
N TRP A 761 15.45 1.54 13.44
CA TRP A 761 15.68 2.28 12.20
C TRP A 761 15.29 3.75 12.33
N LYS A 762 14.09 4.08 12.82
CA LYS A 762 13.67 5.48 12.94
C LYS A 762 14.44 6.21 14.04
N VAL A 763 14.69 5.54 15.16
CA VAL A 763 15.52 6.06 16.27
C VAL A 763 16.91 6.46 15.78
N GLN A 764 17.56 5.60 14.98
CA GLN A 764 18.85 5.88 14.36
C GLN A 764 18.79 7.10 13.41
N ASN A 765 17.72 7.24 12.62
CA ASN A 765 17.56 8.37 11.70
C ASN A 765 17.36 9.70 12.43
N LEU A 766 16.52 9.71 13.46
CA LEU A 766 16.31 10.88 14.32
C LEU A 766 17.61 11.26 15.04
N TYR A 767 18.34 10.28 15.56
CA TYR A 767 19.65 10.50 16.17
C TYR A 767 20.65 11.07 15.17
N TRP A 768 20.70 10.51 13.96
CA TRP A 768 21.57 11.00 12.88
C TRP A 768 21.25 12.44 12.52
N GLY A 769 19.96 12.81 12.44
CA GLY A 769 19.53 14.19 12.26
C GLY A 769 20.03 15.12 13.37
N MET A 770 19.92 14.71 14.64
CA MET A 770 20.45 15.47 15.78
C MET A 770 21.97 15.56 15.77
N LEU A 771 22.68 14.50 15.35
CA LEU A 771 24.13 14.48 15.23
C LEU A 771 24.64 15.56 14.26
N GLN A 772 23.90 15.82 13.18
CA GLN A 772 24.24 16.85 12.20
C GLN A 772 23.83 18.27 12.63
N SER A 773 22.69 18.41 13.32
CA SER A 773 22.07 19.72 13.58
C SER A 773 22.28 20.26 15.00
N VAL A 774 22.19 19.41 16.02
CA VAL A 774 22.17 19.79 17.45
C VAL A 774 23.50 19.54 18.14
N TYR A 775 24.08 18.36 17.93
CA TYR A 775 25.30 17.92 18.59
C TYR A 775 26.49 18.92 18.47
N PRO A 776 26.73 19.58 17.32
CA PRO A 776 27.82 20.56 17.21
C PRO A 776 27.68 21.72 18.19
N GLU A 777 26.46 22.17 18.48
CA GLU A 777 26.21 23.26 19.42
C GLU A 777 26.53 22.85 20.87
N PHE A 778 26.04 21.70 21.32
CA PHE A 778 26.30 21.18 22.66
C PHE A 778 27.78 20.85 22.87
N LYS A 779 28.46 20.29 21.85
CA LYS A 779 29.91 20.06 21.88
C LYS A 779 30.69 21.36 22.08
N ARG A 780 30.26 22.45 21.42
CA ARG A 780 30.87 23.78 21.60
C ARG A 780 30.62 24.34 23.01
N LYS A 781 29.41 24.22 23.56
CA LYS A 781 29.09 24.67 24.93
C LYS A 781 29.89 23.90 25.98
N ALA A 782 29.98 22.57 25.84
CA ALA A 782 30.78 21.71 26.70
C ALA A 782 32.28 22.10 26.68
N GLY A 783 32.82 22.38 25.49
CA GLY A 783 34.19 22.90 25.33
C GLY A 783 34.43 24.26 25.98
N GLY A 784 33.37 25.04 26.21
CA GLY A 784 33.38 26.31 26.95
C GLY A 784 33.21 26.18 28.47
N GLY A 785 33.14 24.96 29.02
CA GLY A 785 33.04 24.71 30.47
C GLY A 785 31.62 24.56 31.02
N ASP A 786 30.59 24.49 30.16
CA ASP A 786 29.21 24.20 30.55
C ASP A 786 29.07 22.73 30.98
N GLN A 787 28.91 22.51 32.30
CA GLN A 787 28.81 21.17 32.88
C GLN A 787 27.57 20.39 32.41
N PRO A 788 26.34 20.96 32.44
CA PRO A 788 25.17 20.34 31.83
C PRO A 788 25.38 19.91 30.38
N ALA A 789 25.96 20.78 29.54
CA ALA A 789 26.25 20.42 28.15
C ALA A 789 27.28 19.29 28.04
N GLY A 790 28.27 19.24 28.94
CA GLY A 790 29.25 18.16 29.01
C GLY A 790 28.63 16.79 29.35
N ALA A 791 27.69 16.76 30.31
CA ALA A 791 26.93 15.54 30.64
C ALA A 791 26.08 15.08 29.45
N TRP A 792 25.37 16.01 28.81
CA TRP A 792 24.56 15.72 27.63
C TRP A 792 25.39 15.14 26.47
N VAL A 793 26.55 15.72 26.16
CA VAL A 793 27.44 15.24 25.08
C VAL A 793 27.93 13.82 25.35
N LYS A 794 28.20 13.48 26.62
CA LYS A 794 28.61 12.14 27.02
C LYS A 794 27.49 11.12 26.81
N ASP A 795 26.29 11.42 27.29
CA ASP A 795 25.13 10.52 27.17
C ASP A 795 24.69 10.38 25.70
N PHE A 796 24.74 11.47 24.94
CA PHE A 796 24.48 11.46 23.50
C PHE A 796 25.52 10.61 22.75
N GLY A 797 26.80 10.70 23.10
CA GLY A 797 27.85 9.87 22.53
C GLY A 797 27.65 8.38 22.85
N ALA A 798 27.32 8.05 24.10
CA ALA A 798 27.01 6.68 24.52
C ALA A 798 25.78 6.12 23.79
N LEU A 799 24.76 6.96 23.55
CA LEU A 799 23.60 6.57 22.74
C LEU A 799 24.02 6.28 21.29
N GLY A 800 24.92 7.07 20.73
CA GLY A 800 25.49 6.81 19.40
C GLY A 800 26.19 5.45 19.31
N GLU A 801 27.00 5.11 20.31
CA GLU A 801 27.63 3.79 20.39
C GLU A 801 26.60 2.66 20.47
N GLN A 802 25.56 2.83 21.28
CA GLN A 802 24.44 1.89 21.41
C GLN A 802 23.59 1.81 20.14
N LEU A 803 23.50 2.87 19.35
CA LEU A 803 22.82 2.85 18.06
C LEU A 803 23.70 2.33 16.92
N SER A 804 24.94 1.95 17.23
CA SER A 804 25.98 1.61 16.25
C SER A 804 26.19 2.75 15.24
N ILE A 805 26.30 4.00 15.69
CA ILE A 805 26.54 5.19 14.85
C ILE A 805 27.90 5.80 15.23
N ARG A 806 28.72 6.14 14.23
CA ARG A 806 29.99 6.86 14.48
C ARG A 806 29.72 8.33 14.81
N VAL A 807 30.12 8.74 16.00
CA VAL A 807 30.00 10.13 16.50
C VAL A 807 31.35 10.84 16.37
N GLY A 808 31.77 11.09 15.12
CA GLY A 808 32.90 11.98 14.80
C GLY A 808 34.31 11.50 15.14
#